data_AF-A0A6N2EK65-F1
#
_entry.id   AF-A0A6N2EK65-F1
#
_cell.length_a   1.000
_cell.length_b   1.000
_cell.length_c   1.000
_cell.angle_alpha   90.00
_cell.angle_beta   90.00
_cell.angle_gamma   90.00
#
_symmetry.space_group_name_H-M   'P 1'
#
loop_
_entity.id
_entity.type
_entity.pdbx_description
1 polymer ?
#
loop_
_entity_poly.entity_id
_entity_poly.type
_entity_poly.pdbx_seq_one_letter_code
_entity_poly.pdbx_strand_id
1 'polypeptide(L)'
;MTAAPKGADLLAAAGITPEAAATPAAPIPGTEIIPPTWPALLEQAEALVGQMEAAGRWQDSAERLDAVCDGWGALLLQDPAAKRHQGQLVATLSQHSKAGHGPTKTEAKDYLKAGAERIAQQVERVRAADRAKAAAEAFTAPPFTVKGWDPERRFIYYQVVASGHVGRLSPPGGNGSSGLLQLAPKGWWETTYGGSQGVDWMAAADAVIQTAEGRTFSPGSRRGRGVWIDASRVVWHLGDRLLVDGRPCGVGEIQTAHTYDLKAALPPLERGLQLTDAQGAAVLAALQSVGWSDPAAYLLLGGWCVVANVGGAMEYRPAVQLTAQWGKGKTTTIQLAVIPLLGGLVELLSNATEAAVRQRAKGDALPVLLDESEQGDSNGRTRAGHLRLMRHSFDGRTGGRGTAHGEVSEQRIRYSILAAGINATVPEPADRSRIVTLTRRHLPQPEWEQAERAISSAITPEIGQALIRRTVHHLRTLQANAVTLARAIERRGDAARNGDCYGTLLAGAYLLRSTEALTPEQAAAWLDRIGWTGATAQDGSEPLNEGVQCLELVLAHPIRWMEEDSPTGSISLRELAHRALAGHQSDAELALGRHGLKAYLGELSVHIGAPVTGRWLLVANDSPGLEKLLSSTRWAKGGHRLHLEQLPGAVKPRDARRFPADKRRRCTAIPWDVAFPDAGGGDD
;
A
#
# COMPACT_ATOMS: atom_id res chain seq x y z
N MET A 1 -14.36 -43.15 -13.85
CA MET A 1 -14.69 -42.08 -12.87
C MET A 1 -15.25 -42.75 -11.64
N THR A 2 -14.37 -43.10 -10.70
CA THR A 2 -14.75 -43.66 -9.39
C THR A 2 -15.34 -42.53 -8.55
N ALA A 3 -16.56 -42.72 -8.03
CA ALA A 3 -17.18 -41.79 -7.12
C ALA A 3 -16.27 -41.57 -5.91
N ALA A 4 -16.10 -40.31 -5.50
CA ALA A 4 -15.39 -40.01 -4.26
C ALA A 4 -16.14 -40.69 -3.09
N PRO A 5 -15.45 -41.37 -2.17
CA PRO A 5 -16.08 -42.10 -1.08
C PRO A 5 -16.90 -41.12 -0.22
N LYS A 6 -18.11 -41.54 0.17
CA LYS A 6 -18.95 -40.76 1.09
C LYS A 6 -18.22 -40.60 2.42
N GLY A 7 -18.47 -39.54 3.18
CA GLY A 7 -17.85 -39.36 4.51
C GLY A 7 -18.04 -40.57 5.45
N ALA A 8 -19.15 -41.29 5.29
CA ALA A 8 -19.42 -42.55 5.97
C ALA A 8 -18.51 -43.71 5.51
N ASP A 9 -18.12 -43.75 4.23
CA ASP A 9 -17.23 -44.78 3.67
C ASP A 9 -15.78 -44.61 4.17
N LEU A 10 -15.36 -43.37 4.45
CA LEU A 10 -14.05 -43.07 5.04
C LEU A 10 -13.96 -43.47 6.52
N LEU A 11 -15.06 -43.33 7.27
CA LEU A 11 -15.16 -43.81 8.66
C LEU A 11 -15.19 -45.34 8.73
N ALA A 12 -15.88 -45.98 7.79
CA ALA A 12 -15.92 -47.43 7.67
C ALA A 12 -14.55 -48.02 7.28
N ALA A 13 -13.80 -47.37 6.38
CA ALA A 13 -12.44 -47.75 6.02
C ALA A 13 -11.44 -47.61 7.19
N ALA A 14 -11.75 -46.77 8.18
CA ALA A 14 -10.99 -46.61 9.43
C ALA A 14 -11.48 -47.52 10.57
N GLY A 15 -12.51 -48.36 10.35
CA GLY A 15 -13.04 -49.30 11.35
C GLY A 15 -13.92 -48.68 12.44
N ILE A 16 -14.51 -47.50 12.20
CA ILE A 16 -15.34 -46.78 13.17
C ILE A 16 -16.83 -46.93 12.79
N THR A 17 -17.67 -47.41 13.71
CA THR A 17 -19.11 -47.60 13.47
C THR A 17 -19.90 -46.30 13.64
N PRO A 18 -21.03 -46.12 12.91
CA PRO A 18 -21.83 -44.87 12.95
C PRO A 18 -22.41 -44.51 14.32
N GLU A 19 -22.67 -45.49 15.19
CA GLU A 19 -23.19 -45.27 16.55
C GLU A 19 -22.20 -44.53 17.46
N ALA A 20 -20.89 -44.63 17.20
CA ALA A 20 -19.87 -43.90 17.96
C ALA A 20 -19.81 -42.40 17.65
N ALA A 21 -20.41 -41.96 16.53
CA ALA A 21 -20.37 -40.57 16.05
C ALA A 21 -21.55 -39.71 16.55
N ALA A 22 -22.62 -40.31 17.07
CA ALA A 22 -23.88 -39.62 17.39
C ALA A 22 -24.06 -39.22 18.88
N THR A 23 -23.10 -39.53 19.74
CA THR A 23 -23.12 -39.13 21.15
C THR A 23 -22.22 -37.91 21.31
N PRO A 24 -22.59 -36.83 22.05
CA PRO A 24 -21.59 -35.84 22.45
C PRO A 24 -20.56 -36.59 23.29
N ALA A 25 -19.42 -36.88 22.66
CA ALA A 25 -18.39 -37.66 23.30
C ALA A 25 -17.94 -36.90 24.54
N ALA A 26 -18.23 -37.47 25.72
CA ALA A 26 -17.41 -37.21 26.88
C ALA A 26 -15.94 -37.28 26.44
N PRO A 27 -15.05 -36.40 26.94
CA PRO A 27 -13.65 -36.39 26.53
C PRO A 27 -13.13 -37.82 26.59
N ILE A 28 -12.66 -38.35 25.46
CA ILE A 28 -12.06 -39.68 25.40
C ILE A 28 -10.93 -39.67 26.43
N PRO A 29 -11.01 -40.45 27.52
CA PRO A 29 -9.96 -40.45 28.52
C PRO A 29 -8.68 -40.98 27.86
N GLY A 30 -7.63 -40.16 27.77
CA GLY A 30 -6.30 -40.61 27.36
C GLY A 30 -5.67 -40.00 26.10
N THR A 31 -6.08 -38.83 25.60
CA THR A 31 -5.35 -38.12 24.52
C THR A 31 -4.04 -37.48 24.95
N GLU A 32 -3.68 -37.55 26.23
CA GLU A 32 -2.28 -37.49 26.65
C GLU A 32 -1.92 -38.85 27.23
N ILE A 33 -1.23 -39.69 26.44
CA ILE A 33 -0.32 -40.64 27.04
C ILE A 33 0.76 -39.76 27.66
N ILE A 34 0.58 -39.34 28.92
CA ILE A 34 1.63 -38.69 29.69
C ILE A 34 2.66 -39.79 29.94
N PRO A 35 3.79 -39.83 29.22
CA PRO A 35 4.73 -40.91 29.43
C PRO A 35 5.36 -40.72 30.80
N PRO A 36 5.68 -41.83 31.48
CA PRO A 36 6.40 -41.74 32.73
C PRO A 36 7.76 -41.07 32.47
N THR A 37 8.21 -40.26 33.42
CA THR A 37 9.60 -39.80 33.43
C THR A 37 10.52 -41.02 33.59
N TRP A 38 11.79 -40.91 33.15
CA TRP A 38 12.75 -41.99 33.32
C TRP A 38 12.81 -42.54 34.77
N PRO A 39 12.85 -41.71 35.83
CA PRO A 39 12.81 -42.20 37.21
C PRO A 39 11.53 -42.99 37.54
N ALA A 40 10.36 -42.50 37.11
CA ALA A 40 9.09 -43.16 37.37
C ALA A 40 8.97 -44.50 36.64
N LEU A 41 9.49 -44.57 35.41
CA LEU A 41 9.51 -45.81 34.63
C LEU A 41 10.43 -46.86 35.27
N LEU A 42 11.59 -46.43 35.78
CA LEU A 42 12.51 -47.31 36.47
C LEU A 42 11.90 -47.83 37.78
N GLU A 43 11.25 -46.96 38.56
CA GLU A 43 10.54 -47.33 39.78
C GLU A 43 9.41 -48.34 39.51
N GLN A 44 8.65 -48.16 38.42
CA GLN A 44 7.64 -49.12 38.00
C GLN A 44 8.24 -50.48 37.65
N ALA A 45 9.40 -50.50 36.97
CA ALA A 45 10.10 -51.73 36.65
C ALA A 45 10.64 -52.44 37.90
N GLU A 46 11.20 -51.69 38.86
CA GLU A 46 11.68 -52.23 40.14
C GLU A 46 10.53 -52.78 40.99
N ALA A 47 9.41 -52.05 41.07
CA ALA A 47 8.22 -52.48 41.78
C ALA A 47 7.62 -53.75 41.15
N LEU A 48 7.61 -53.85 39.82
CA LEU A 48 7.19 -55.04 39.10
C LEU A 48 8.06 -56.24 39.49
N VAL A 49 9.38 -56.09 39.46
CA VAL A 49 10.32 -57.15 39.87
C VAL A 49 10.06 -57.57 41.32
N GLY A 50 9.92 -56.64 42.26
CA GLY A 50 9.67 -56.95 43.68
C GLY A 50 8.31 -57.61 43.94
N GLN A 51 7.26 -57.25 43.21
CA GLN A 51 5.96 -57.94 43.29
C GLN A 51 6.02 -59.36 42.74
N MET A 52 6.82 -59.59 41.70
CA MET A 52 7.00 -60.91 41.08
C MET A 52 7.85 -61.83 41.96
N GLU A 53 8.80 -61.30 42.71
CA GLU A 53 9.53 -62.04 43.76
C GLU A 53 8.59 -62.63 44.82
N ALA A 54 7.59 -61.85 45.26
CA ALA A 54 6.63 -62.30 46.27
C ALA A 54 5.65 -63.37 45.76
N ALA A 55 5.36 -63.41 44.46
CA ALA A 55 4.37 -64.30 43.86
C ALA A 55 4.94 -65.64 43.35
N GLY A 56 6.26 -65.74 43.15
CA GLY A 56 6.94 -66.99 42.78
C GLY A 56 6.67 -67.52 41.36
N ARG A 57 5.97 -66.78 40.48
CA ARG A 57 5.69 -67.19 39.09
C ARG A 57 5.75 -66.00 38.11
N TRP A 58 6.55 -66.15 37.05
CA TRP A 58 6.72 -65.14 35.98
C TRP A 58 5.55 -65.07 34.99
N GLN A 59 4.89 -66.20 34.74
CA GLN A 59 3.90 -66.35 33.66
C GLN A 59 2.57 -65.61 33.91
N ASP A 60 2.24 -65.28 35.16
CA ASP A 60 0.95 -64.67 35.54
C ASP A 60 0.91 -63.13 35.36
N SER A 61 1.97 -62.49 34.83
CA SER A 61 2.12 -61.01 34.83
C SER A 61 2.36 -60.35 33.46
N ALA A 62 1.95 -60.99 32.36
CA ALA A 62 2.18 -60.47 31.00
C ALA A 62 1.64 -59.04 30.79
N GLU A 63 0.43 -58.73 31.29
CA GLU A 63 -0.18 -57.40 31.18
C GLU A 63 0.62 -56.31 31.90
N ARG A 64 1.27 -56.65 33.04
CA ARG A 64 2.07 -55.71 33.82
C ARG A 64 3.43 -55.44 33.17
N LEU A 65 4.01 -56.45 32.54
CA LEU A 65 5.23 -56.30 31.74
C LEU A 65 4.96 -55.46 30.49
N ASP A 66 3.81 -55.67 29.84
CA ASP A 66 3.37 -54.85 28.71
C ASP A 66 3.21 -53.38 29.12
N ALA A 67 2.66 -53.08 30.30
CA ALA A 67 2.55 -51.71 30.80
C ALA A 67 3.92 -51.00 30.95
N VAL A 68 4.93 -51.70 31.47
CA VAL A 68 6.31 -51.15 31.58
C VAL A 68 6.93 -50.97 30.19
N CYS A 69 6.73 -51.93 29.28
CA CYS A 69 7.26 -51.86 27.92
C CYS A 69 6.58 -50.78 27.06
N ASP A 70 5.29 -50.58 27.27
CA ASP A 70 4.49 -49.52 26.65
C ASP A 70 4.88 -48.15 27.21
N GLY A 71 5.10 -48.04 28.53
CA GLY A 71 5.66 -46.84 29.16
C GLY A 71 7.04 -46.46 28.62
N TRP A 72 7.90 -47.46 28.36
CA TRP A 72 9.18 -47.27 27.68
C TRP A 72 9.03 -46.81 26.23
N GLY A 73 8.11 -47.43 25.48
CA GLY A 73 7.78 -47.03 24.11
C GLY A 73 7.30 -45.58 24.02
N ALA A 74 6.44 -45.16 24.94
CA ALA A 74 5.95 -43.79 25.04
C ALA A 74 7.06 -42.79 25.40
N LEU A 75 7.95 -43.13 26.33
CA LEU A 75 9.11 -42.30 26.68
C LEU A 75 10.06 -42.10 25.49
N LEU A 76 10.34 -43.16 24.71
CA LEU A 76 11.19 -43.09 23.53
C LEU A 76 10.64 -42.20 22.41
N LEU A 77 9.31 -42.11 22.27
CA LEU A 77 8.68 -41.25 21.28
C LEU A 77 8.81 -39.76 21.62
N GLN A 78 8.87 -39.42 22.90
CA GLN A 78 9.07 -38.03 23.34
C GLN A 78 10.55 -37.64 23.41
N ASP A 79 11.40 -38.54 23.89
CA ASP A 79 12.84 -38.31 24.01
C ASP A 79 13.63 -39.48 23.40
N PRO A 80 14.09 -39.36 22.14
CA PRO A 80 14.95 -40.36 21.52
C PRO A 80 16.24 -40.62 22.31
N ALA A 81 16.72 -39.65 23.10
CA ALA A 81 17.91 -39.80 23.93
C ALA A 81 17.68 -40.75 25.11
N ALA A 82 16.42 -41.03 25.49
CA ALA A 82 16.08 -41.98 26.53
C ALA A 82 16.63 -43.38 26.23
N LYS A 83 16.90 -43.72 24.96
CA LYS A 83 17.55 -44.97 24.52
C LYS A 83 18.85 -45.29 25.27
N ARG A 84 19.58 -44.27 25.76
CA ARG A 84 20.78 -44.45 26.59
C ARG A 84 20.50 -45.22 27.89
N HIS A 85 19.27 -45.15 28.40
CA HIS A 85 18.81 -45.79 29.62
C HIS A 85 18.31 -47.22 29.42
N GLN A 86 18.16 -47.68 28.17
CA GLN A 86 17.69 -49.03 27.83
C GLN A 86 18.51 -50.13 28.51
N GLY A 87 19.83 -49.94 28.60
CA GLY A 87 20.73 -50.89 29.23
C GLY A 87 20.44 -51.09 30.73
N GLN A 88 20.06 -50.02 31.43
CA GLN A 88 19.70 -50.05 32.84
C GLN A 88 18.36 -50.74 33.04
N LEU A 89 17.35 -50.39 32.23
CA LEU A 89 16.03 -51.01 32.30
C LEU A 89 16.07 -52.52 32.00
N VAL A 90 16.84 -52.93 30.99
CA VAL A 90 17.08 -54.35 30.67
C VAL A 90 17.77 -55.07 31.83
N ALA A 91 18.73 -54.43 32.50
CA ALA A 91 19.41 -55.01 33.65
C ALA A 91 18.44 -55.24 34.81
N THR A 92 17.58 -54.27 35.12
CA THR A 92 16.53 -54.38 36.15
C THR A 92 15.58 -55.53 35.83
N LEU A 93 15.05 -55.59 34.60
CA LEU A 93 14.08 -56.63 34.20
C LEU A 93 14.71 -58.04 34.17
N SER A 94 16.01 -58.17 33.89
CA SER A 94 16.69 -59.47 33.77
C SER A 94 17.46 -59.92 35.02
N GLN A 95 17.39 -59.16 36.12
CA GLN A 95 18.17 -59.36 37.34
C GLN A 95 18.01 -60.77 37.94
N HIS A 96 16.84 -61.39 37.78
CA HIS A 96 16.50 -62.69 38.38
C HIS A 96 16.48 -63.86 37.38
N SER A 97 16.95 -63.64 36.15
CA SER A 97 17.04 -64.71 35.14
C SER A 97 17.88 -65.91 35.63
N LYS A 98 18.93 -65.67 36.43
CA LYS A 98 19.77 -66.72 37.01
C LYS A 98 19.06 -67.61 38.03
N ALA A 99 17.98 -67.12 38.65
CA ALA A 99 17.20 -67.90 39.59
C ALA A 99 16.12 -68.77 38.91
N GLY A 100 15.96 -68.68 37.58
CA GLY A 100 14.97 -69.46 36.81
C GLY A 100 13.56 -68.88 36.80
N HIS A 101 13.37 -67.66 37.32
CA HIS A 101 12.05 -67.04 37.52
C HIS A 101 11.87 -65.71 36.77
N GLY A 102 12.77 -65.35 35.83
CA GLY A 102 12.73 -64.06 35.12
C GLY A 102 13.27 -64.11 33.69
N PRO A 103 13.01 -63.07 32.89
CA PRO A 103 13.31 -63.03 31.47
C PRO A 103 14.81 -62.90 31.31
N THR A 104 15.35 -63.64 30.36
CA THR A 104 16.74 -63.47 29.94
C THR A 104 16.95 -62.05 29.43
N LYS A 105 18.22 -61.62 29.42
CA LYS A 105 18.62 -60.32 28.85
C LYS A 105 18.15 -60.15 27.39
N THR A 106 18.02 -61.24 26.64
CA THR A 106 17.52 -61.24 25.27
C THR A 106 16.01 -61.03 25.25
N GLU A 107 15.25 -61.80 26.01
CA GLU A 107 13.80 -61.66 26.10
C GLU A 107 13.39 -60.27 26.59
N ALA A 108 14.06 -59.71 27.60
CA ALA A 108 13.80 -58.35 28.09
C ALA A 108 14.00 -57.28 27.00
N LYS A 109 15.00 -57.46 26.12
CA LYS A 109 15.20 -56.54 24.97
C LYS A 109 14.08 -56.68 23.94
N ASP A 110 13.66 -57.91 23.68
CA ASP A 110 12.60 -58.20 22.71
C ASP A 110 11.25 -57.65 23.19
N TYR A 111 10.93 -57.76 24.48
CA TYR A 111 9.75 -57.15 25.08
C TYR A 111 9.76 -55.62 24.98
N LEU A 112 10.88 -54.96 25.31
CA LEU A 112 10.99 -53.50 25.18
C LEU A 112 10.87 -53.03 23.73
N LYS A 113 11.40 -53.81 22.78
CA LYS A 113 11.27 -53.53 21.35
C LYS A 113 9.82 -53.68 20.90
N ALA A 114 9.15 -54.76 21.31
CA ALA A 114 7.74 -54.99 21.01
C ALA A 114 6.84 -53.89 21.59
N GLY A 115 7.07 -53.45 22.83
CA GLY A 115 6.35 -52.32 23.43
C GLY A 115 6.54 -50.99 22.67
N ALA A 116 7.78 -50.69 22.26
CA ALA A 116 8.06 -49.52 21.43
C ALA A 116 7.34 -49.57 20.08
N GLU A 117 7.30 -50.75 19.43
CA GLU A 117 6.58 -50.96 18.18
C GLU A 117 5.05 -50.84 18.35
N ARG A 118 4.47 -51.36 19.44
CA ARG A 118 3.05 -51.23 19.75
C ARG A 118 2.62 -49.77 19.93
N ILE A 119 3.38 -48.99 20.70
CA ILE A 119 3.06 -47.58 20.91
C ILE A 119 3.22 -46.77 19.62
N ALA A 120 4.25 -47.05 18.82
CA ALA A 120 4.41 -46.42 17.51
C ALA A 120 3.20 -46.70 16.57
N GLN A 121 2.70 -47.95 16.56
CA GLN A 121 1.50 -48.31 15.80
C GLN A 121 0.24 -47.62 16.34
N GLN A 122 0.10 -47.51 17.66
CA GLN A 122 -1.04 -46.83 18.29
C GLN A 122 -1.06 -45.33 17.95
N VAL A 123 0.10 -44.66 17.99
CA VAL A 123 0.22 -43.24 17.63
C VAL A 123 -0.14 -42.99 16.16
N GLU A 124 0.29 -43.85 15.24
CA GLU A 124 -0.11 -43.71 13.83
C GLU A 124 -1.60 -43.96 13.60
N ARG A 125 -2.24 -44.87 14.36
CA ARG A 125 -3.70 -45.04 14.32
C ARG A 125 -4.44 -43.80 14.79
N VAL A 126 -4.01 -43.18 15.89
CA VAL A 126 -4.62 -41.93 16.40
C VAL A 126 -4.43 -40.81 15.37
N ARG A 127 -3.23 -40.63 14.83
CA ARG A 127 -2.97 -39.64 13.77
C ARG A 127 -3.79 -39.91 12.51
N ALA A 128 -4.00 -41.17 12.14
CA ALA A 128 -4.87 -41.53 11.02
C ALA A 128 -6.34 -41.19 11.30
N ALA A 129 -6.83 -41.43 12.52
CA ALA A 129 -8.18 -41.05 12.94
C ALA A 129 -8.36 -39.52 12.96
N ASP A 130 -7.38 -38.77 13.45
CA ASP A 130 -7.40 -37.30 13.43
C ASP A 130 -7.39 -36.75 12.01
N ARG A 131 -6.57 -37.33 11.10
CA ARG A 131 -6.57 -37.00 9.67
C ARG A 131 -7.94 -37.29 9.03
N ALA A 132 -8.57 -38.41 9.38
CA ALA A 132 -9.89 -38.78 8.87
C ALA A 132 -11.00 -37.86 9.40
N LYS A 133 -10.95 -37.51 10.69
CA LYS A 133 -11.88 -36.55 11.32
C LYS A 133 -11.75 -35.16 10.70
N ALA A 134 -10.53 -34.66 10.55
CA ALA A 134 -10.27 -33.38 9.88
C ALA A 134 -10.75 -33.38 8.42
N ALA A 135 -10.61 -34.50 7.71
CA ALA A 135 -11.14 -34.65 6.36
C ALA A 135 -12.68 -34.66 6.31
N ALA A 136 -13.34 -35.29 7.29
CA ALA A 136 -14.80 -35.31 7.41
C ALA A 136 -15.39 -33.94 7.79
N GLU A 137 -14.74 -33.22 8.71
CA GLU A 137 -15.09 -31.84 9.08
C GLU A 137 -14.87 -30.87 7.90
N ALA A 138 -13.78 -31.03 7.14
CA ALA A 138 -13.53 -30.26 5.94
C ALA A 138 -14.56 -30.51 4.82
N PHE A 139 -15.17 -31.70 4.75
CA PHE A 139 -16.20 -32.04 3.75
C PHE A 139 -17.57 -31.41 4.06
N THR A 140 -17.88 -31.16 5.34
CA THR A 140 -19.17 -30.61 5.79
C THR A 140 -19.21 -29.09 5.84
N ALA A 141 -18.06 -28.42 5.94
CA ALA A 141 -17.99 -26.96 5.80
C ALA A 141 -18.39 -26.52 4.37
N PRO A 142 -19.12 -25.41 4.20
CA PRO A 142 -19.44 -24.89 2.88
C PRO A 142 -18.15 -24.52 2.13
N PRO A 143 -17.96 -24.98 0.87
CA PRO A 143 -16.74 -24.70 0.10
C PRO A 143 -16.71 -23.27 -0.46
N PHE A 144 -17.55 -22.38 0.08
CA PHE A 144 -17.68 -20.99 -0.30
C PHE A 144 -18.06 -20.14 0.93
N THR A 145 -17.80 -18.84 0.85
CA THR A 145 -18.22 -17.84 1.82
C THR A 145 -19.09 -16.79 1.14
N VAL A 146 -20.29 -16.57 1.66
CA VAL A 146 -21.17 -15.48 1.21
C VAL A 146 -20.69 -14.15 1.81
N LYS A 147 -20.34 -13.19 0.95
CA LYS A 147 -19.83 -11.86 1.36
C LYS A 147 -20.96 -10.86 1.61
N GLY A 148 -22.07 -10.99 0.89
CA GLY A 148 -23.26 -10.15 1.07
C GLY A 148 -23.78 -9.54 -0.22
N TRP A 149 -24.79 -8.69 -0.09
CA TRP A 149 -25.43 -7.97 -1.19
C TRP A 149 -24.60 -6.77 -1.66
N ASP A 150 -24.62 -6.45 -2.94
CA ASP A 150 -24.20 -5.10 -3.38
C ASP A 150 -25.13 -4.03 -2.77
N PRO A 151 -24.71 -2.74 -2.76
CA PRO A 151 -25.51 -1.67 -2.16
C PRO A 151 -26.91 -1.53 -2.77
N GLU A 152 -27.08 -1.89 -4.05
CA GLU A 152 -28.35 -1.83 -4.77
C GLU A 152 -29.18 -3.13 -4.64
N ARG A 153 -28.69 -4.13 -3.89
CA ARG A 153 -29.29 -5.46 -3.70
C ARG A 153 -29.66 -6.18 -5.00
N ARG A 154 -28.87 -5.95 -6.06
CA ARG A 154 -28.99 -6.61 -7.37
C ARG A 154 -28.21 -7.92 -7.45
N PHE A 155 -27.14 -8.07 -6.69
CA PHE A 155 -26.26 -9.23 -6.74
C PHE A 155 -25.78 -9.67 -5.35
N ILE A 156 -25.68 -10.98 -5.14
CA ILE A 156 -25.01 -11.57 -3.97
C ILE A 156 -23.58 -11.92 -4.34
N TYR A 157 -22.61 -11.38 -3.61
CA TYR A 157 -21.20 -11.70 -3.78
C TYR A 157 -20.81 -12.89 -2.90
N TYR A 158 -20.01 -13.77 -3.49
CA TYR A 158 -19.49 -14.97 -2.82
C TYR A 158 -18.01 -15.16 -3.16
N GLN A 159 -17.32 -15.91 -2.32
CA GLN A 159 -15.95 -16.35 -2.55
C GLN A 159 -15.87 -17.86 -2.42
N VAL A 160 -15.37 -18.55 -3.44
CA VAL A 160 -15.10 -19.99 -3.36
C VAL A 160 -13.81 -20.19 -2.57
N VAL A 161 -13.81 -21.05 -1.55
CA VAL A 161 -12.67 -21.24 -0.65
C VAL A 161 -11.49 -21.85 -1.41
N ALA A 162 -11.73 -22.93 -2.18
CA ALA A 162 -10.69 -23.66 -2.88
C ALA A 162 -10.00 -22.84 -3.98
N SER A 163 -10.76 -22.03 -4.74
CA SER A 163 -10.21 -21.23 -5.84
C SER A 163 -9.93 -19.78 -5.44
N GLY A 164 -10.35 -19.33 -4.25
CA GLY A 164 -10.31 -17.92 -3.85
C GLY A 164 -11.08 -16.96 -4.78
N HIS A 165 -11.83 -17.49 -5.76
CA HIS A 165 -12.51 -16.71 -6.79
C HIS A 165 -13.72 -16.00 -6.19
N VAL A 166 -13.85 -14.71 -6.51
CA VAL A 166 -14.97 -13.88 -6.06
C VAL A 166 -15.91 -13.66 -7.23
N GLY A 167 -17.06 -14.30 -7.14
CA GLY A 167 -18.12 -14.22 -8.13
C GLY A 167 -19.30 -13.39 -7.63
N ARG A 168 -20.26 -13.17 -8.52
CA ARG A 168 -21.56 -12.60 -8.20
C ARG A 168 -22.67 -13.51 -8.69
N LEU A 169 -23.70 -13.70 -7.88
CA LEU A 169 -24.96 -14.33 -8.25
C LEU A 169 -26.02 -13.26 -8.43
N SER A 170 -26.80 -13.36 -9.50
CA SER A 170 -28.12 -12.71 -9.51
C SER A 170 -29.05 -13.47 -8.56
N PRO A 171 -30.03 -12.79 -7.93
CA PRO A 171 -31.04 -13.44 -7.12
C PRO A 171 -31.63 -14.66 -7.83
N PRO A 172 -31.97 -15.72 -7.08
CA PRO A 172 -32.45 -16.98 -7.64
C PRO A 172 -33.82 -16.78 -8.28
N GLY A 173 -33.79 -16.60 -9.59
CA GLY A 173 -34.93 -16.45 -10.49
C GLY A 173 -34.51 -16.56 -11.96
N GLY A 174 -33.24 -16.24 -12.28
CA GLY A 174 -32.69 -16.34 -13.64
C GLY A 174 -31.73 -17.50 -13.93
N ASN A 175 -31.02 -18.06 -12.92
CA ASN A 175 -29.91 -19.04 -13.11
C ASN A 175 -29.85 -20.14 -12.02
N GLY A 176 -30.98 -20.56 -11.46
CA GLY A 176 -31.11 -21.32 -10.19
C GLY A 176 -30.03 -22.38 -9.90
N SER A 177 -29.90 -23.42 -10.74
CA SER A 177 -28.94 -24.51 -10.52
C SER A 177 -27.54 -24.21 -11.06
N SER A 178 -27.42 -23.52 -12.20
CA SER A 178 -26.14 -23.20 -12.82
C SER A 178 -25.33 -22.19 -12.01
N GLY A 179 -25.99 -21.25 -11.34
CA GLY A 179 -25.36 -20.30 -10.43
C GLY A 179 -24.82 -20.97 -9.17
N LEU A 180 -25.63 -21.80 -8.51
CA LEU A 180 -25.21 -22.50 -7.27
C LEU A 180 -24.10 -23.53 -7.52
N LEU A 181 -24.03 -24.12 -8.71
CA LEU A 181 -22.91 -24.98 -9.11
C LEU A 181 -21.57 -24.24 -9.23
N GLN A 182 -21.57 -22.90 -9.32
CA GLN A 182 -20.33 -22.11 -9.24
C GLN A 182 -19.82 -21.97 -7.80
N LEU A 183 -20.69 -22.17 -6.79
CA LEU A 183 -20.37 -22.03 -5.37
C LEU A 183 -19.84 -23.35 -4.80
N ALA A 184 -20.49 -24.46 -5.14
CA ALA A 184 -20.12 -25.79 -4.66
C ALA A 184 -20.46 -26.87 -5.69
N PRO A 185 -19.72 -28.01 -5.70
CA PRO A 185 -20.03 -29.13 -6.57
C PRO A 185 -21.38 -29.75 -6.20
N LYS A 186 -22.04 -30.37 -7.17
CA LYS A 186 -23.35 -31.02 -7.00
C LYS A 186 -23.40 -31.97 -5.79
N GLY A 187 -22.36 -32.78 -5.57
CA GLY A 187 -22.32 -33.74 -4.47
C GLY A 187 -22.38 -33.09 -3.07
N TRP A 188 -21.84 -31.89 -2.90
CA TRP A 188 -21.96 -31.14 -1.65
C TRP A 188 -23.40 -30.65 -1.43
N TRP A 189 -24.03 -30.12 -2.50
CA TRP A 189 -25.43 -29.70 -2.47
C TRP A 189 -26.39 -30.87 -2.23
N GLU A 190 -26.14 -32.04 -2.82
CA GLU A 190 -26.95 -33.26 -2.60
C GLU A 190 -26.86 -33.74 -1.15
N THR A 191 -25.69 -33.57 -0.53
CA THR A 191 -25.47 -33.95 0.87
C THR A 191 -26.14 -32.97 1.83
N THR A 192 -26.07 -31.66 1.54
CA THR A 192 -26.50 -30.60 2.46
C THR A 192 -27.98 -30.21 2.28
N TYR A 193 -28.46 -30.23 1.04
CA TYR A 193 -29.81 -29.83 0.64
C TYR A 193 -30.44 -30.90 -0.26
N GLY A 194 -30.36 -32.17 0.16
CA GLY A 194 -30.97 -33.29 -0.56
C GLY A 194 -32.49 -33.29 -0.45
N GLY A 195 -33.17 -33.55 -1.57
CA GLY A 195 -34.61 -33.76 -1.68
C GLY A 195 -34.93 -35.10 -2.36
N SER A 196 -36.22 -35.35 -2.61
CA SER A 196 -36.72 -36.62 -3.16
C SER A 196 -36.27 -36.91 -4.61
N GLN A 197 -35.82 -35.90 -5.35
CA GLN A 197 -35.40 -35.97 -6.76
C GLN A 197 -34.01 -35.32 -6.99
N GLY A 198 -33.08 -35.47 -6.03
CA GLY A 198 -31.76 -34.84 -6.08
C GLY A 198 -31.68 -33.58 -5.23
N VAL A 199 -30.92 -32.57 -5.63
CA VAL A 199 -30.76 -31.33 -4.84
C VAL A 199 -32.06 -30.51 -4.82
N ASP A 200 -32.50 -30.10 -3.63
CA ASP A 200 -33.48 -29.03 -3.47
C ASP A 200 -32.81 -27.67 -3.69
N TRP A 201 -32.78 -27.25 -4.95
CA TRP A 201 -32.15 -25.98 -5.35
C TRP A 201 -32.84 -24.77 -4.77
N MET A 202 -34.12 -24.85 -4.41
CA MET A 202 -34.86 -23.72 -3.85
C MET A 202 -34.48 -23.50 -2.39
N ALA A 203 -34.39 -24.56 -1.60
CA ALA A 203 -33.87 -24.51 -0.24
C ALA A 203 -32.39 -24.07 -0.19
N ALA A 204 -31.56 -24.59 -1.11
CA ALA A 204 -30.16 -24.19 -1.25
C ALA A 204 -30.02 -22.69 -1.57
N ALA A 205 -30.86 -22.19 -2.49
CA ALA A 205 -30.88 -20.80 -2.89
C ALA A 205 -31.33 -19.86 -1.75
N ASP A 206 -32.40 -20.22 -1.03
CA ASP A 206 -32.86 -19.48 0.14
C ASP A 206 -31.78 -19.43 1.22
N ALA A 207 -31.08 -20.53 1.51
CA ALA A 207 -30.00 -20.53 2.48
C ALA A 207 -28.86 -19.56 2.12
N VAL A 208 -28.50 -19.45 0.83
CA VAL A 208 -27.52 -18.46 0.35
C VAL A 208 -28.03 -17.03 0.54
N ILE A 209 -29.31 -16.77 0.22
CA ILE A 209 -29.96 -15.46 0.44
C ILE A 209 -29.97 -15.09 1.92
N GLN A 210 -30.44 -15.99 2.78
CA GLN A 210 -30.51 -15.78 4.23
C GLN A 210 -29.11 -15.52 4.81
N THR A 211 -28.08 -16.22 4.30
CA THR A 211 -26.69 -15.96 4.72
C THR A 211 -26.19 -14.59 4.26
N ALA A 212 -26.67 -14.08 3.11
CA ALA A 212 -26.37 -12.74 2.63
C ALA A 212 -27.16 -11.65 3.36
N GLU A 213 -28.27 -11.99 4.00
CA GLU A 213 -29.14 -11.02 4.67
C GLU A 213 -28.40 -10.29 5.80
N GLY A 214 -28.58 -8.96 5.85
CA GLY A 214 -27.84 -8.10 6.78
C GLY A 214 -26.35 -7.90 6.45
N ARG A 215 -25.83 -8.48 5.36
CA ARG A 215 -24.45 -8.27 4.88
C ARG A 215 -24.44 -7.43 3.61
N THR A 216 -23.55 -6.44 3.56
CA THR A 216 -23.31 -5.62 2.35
C THR A 216 -21.87 -5.78 1.90
N PHE A 217 -21.68 -6.10 0.62
CA PHE A 217 -20.41 -6.13 -0.07
C PHE A 217 -20.25 -4.90 -0.96
N SER A 218 -19.14 -4.17 -0.80
CA SER A 218 -18.77 -3.08 -1.70
C SER A 218 -17.59 -3.50 -2.57
N PRO A 219 -17.64 -3.35 -3.90
CA PRO A 219 -16.48 -3.57 -4.76
C PRO A 219 -15.23 -2.77 -4.35
N GLY A 220 -15.42 -1.62 -3.69
CA GLY A 220 -14.34 -0.80 -3.13
C GLY A 220 -13.64 -1.39 -1.90
N SER A 221 -14.12 -2.53 -1.37
CA SER A 221 -13.47 -3.30 -0.28
C SER A 221 -12.47 -4.34 -0.81
N ARG A 222 -12.41 -4.54 -2.12
CA ARG A 222 -11.47 -5.44 -2.79
C ARG A 222 -10.03 -4.97 -2.62
N ARG A 223 -9.14 -5.89 -2.30
CA ARG A 223 -7.71 -5.69 -2.11
C ARG A 223 -6.98 -6.62 -3.06
N GLY A 224 -6.30 -6.07 -4.07
CA GLY A 224 -5.50 -6.84 -5.02
C GLY A 224 -4.11 -7.18 -4.48
N ARG A 225 -3.21 -7.60 -5.39
CA ARG A 225 -1.81 -7.90 -5.10
C ARG A 225 -1.11 -6.69 -4.47
N GLY A 226 -0.21 -6.94 -3.52
CA GLY A 226 0.46 -5.91 -2.73
C GLY A 226 0.20 -6.03 -1.23
N VAL A 227 0.66 -5.03 -0.47
CA VAL A 227 0.66 -5.05 1.00
C VAL A 227 -0.45 -4.17 1.55
N TRP A 228 -1.15 -4.66 2.57
CA TRP A 228 -2.35 -4.04 3.13
C TRP A 228 -2.36 -4.13 4.65
N ILE A 229 -3.00 -3.15 5.31
CA ILE A 229 -3.36 -3.25 6.73
C ILE A 229 -4.80 -3.74 6.85
N ASP A 230 -5.02 -4.92 7.42
CA ASP A 230 -6.33 -5.56 7.60
C ASP A 230 -6.60 -5.86 9.07
N ALA A 231 -7.56 -5.14 9.69
CA ALA A 231 -7.87 -5.29 11.11
C ALA A 231 -6.61 -5.33 12.00
N SER A 232 -5.71 -4.36 11.77
CA SER A 232 -4.39 -4.23 12.43
C SER A 232 -3.31 -5.26 12.06
N ARG A 233 -3.62 -6.25 11.21
CA ARG A 233 -2.65 -7.21 10.68
C ARG A 233 -2.01 -6.70 9.39
N VAL A 234 -0.76 -7.09 9.13
CA VAL A 234 -0.12 -6.87 7.84
C VAL A 234 -0.45 -8.05 6.92
N VAL A 235 -1.21 -7.77 5.86
CA VAL A 235 -1.59 -8.78 4.86
C VAL A 235 -0.90 -8.46 3.56
N TRP A 236 -0.06 -9.38 3.10
CA TRP A 236 0.59 -9.31 1.80
C TRP A 236 -0.06 -10.29 0.84
N HIS A 237 -0.74 -9.74 -0.14
CA HIS A 237 -1.34 -10.50 -1.23
C HIS A 237 -0.31 -10.78 -2.32
N LEU A 238 0.10 -12.04 -2.44
CA LEU A 238 1.08 -12.51 -3.43
C LEU A 238 0.44 -13.00 -4.73
N GLY A 239 -0.88 -13.13 -4.78
CA GLY A 239 -1.66 -13.43 -5.98
C GLY A 239 -2.39 -14.74 -5.78
N ASP A 240 -1.62 -15.81 -5.65
CA ASP A 240 -2.08 -17.16 -5.37
C ASP A 240 -2.27 -17.44 -3.87
N ARG A 241 -1.61 -16.66 -3.01
CA ARG A 241 -1.62 -16.82 -1.55
C ARG A 241 -1.50 -15.48 -0.83
N LEU A 242 -1.72 -15.52 0.48
CA LEU A 242 -1.49 -14.41 1.40
C LEU A 242 -0.31 -14.73 2.33
N LEU A 243 0.39 -13.69 2.78
CA LEU A 243 1.18 -13.73 4.01
C LEU A 243 0.50 -12.81 5.03
N VAL A 244 0.06 -13.36 6.16
CA VAL A 244 -0.57 -12.61 7.25
C VAL A 244 0.41 -12.57 8.40
N ASP A 245 0.92 -11.38 8.73
CA ASP A 245 1.98 -11.18 9.73
C ASP A 245 3.17 -12.15 9.53
N GLY A 246 3.54 -12.36 8.26
CA GLY A 246 4.62 -13.25 7.84
C GLY A 246 4.25 -14.73 7.70
N ARG A 247 3.04 -15.15 8.11
CA ARG A 247 2.58 -16.55 8.01
C ARG A 247 1.83 -16.81 6.70
N PRO A 248 2.17 -17.86 5.93
CA PRO A 248 1.41 -18.25 4.75
C PRO A 248 -0.04 -18.60 5.08
N CYS A 249 -0.96 -18.12 4.25
CA CYS A 249 -2.40 -18.33 4.39
C CYS A 249 -3.04 -18.39 2.99
N GLY A 250 -4.08 -19.21 2.81
CA GLY A 250 -4.90 -19.21 1.61
C GLY A 250 -5.69 -17.91 1.46
N VAL A 251 -6.01 -17.52 0.22
CA VAL A 251 -6.74 -16.28 -0.10
C VAL A 251 -8.14 -16.24 0.50
N GLY A 252 -8.77 -17.41 0.70
CA GLY A 252 -10.10 -17.55 1.32
C GLY A 252 -10.11 -17.87 2.82
N GLU A 253 -8.95 -18.02 3.46
CA GLU A 253 -8.85 -18.53 4.83
C GLU A 253 -8.91 -17.43 5.91
N ILE A 254 -8.79 -16.17 5.51
CA ILE A 254 -8.82 -15.04 6.46
C ILE A 254 -10.23 -14.52 6.69
N GLN A 255 -10.58 -14.33 7.96
CA GLN A 255 -11.76 -13.56 8.37
C GLN A 255 -11.44 -12.08 8.26
N THR A 256 -12.18 -11.36 7.40
CA THR A 256 -12.01 -9.92 7.12
C THR A 256 -13.26 -9.33 6.48
N ALA A 257 -13.46 -8.01 6.65
CA ALA A 257 -14.45 -7.23 5.92
C ALA A 257 -14.02 -6.94 4.46
N HIS A 258 -12.78 -7.25 4.12
CA HIS A 258 -12.22 -7.06 2.79
C HIS A 258 -12.32 -8.33 1.96
N THR A 259 -11.99 -8.21 0.68
CA THR A 259 -11.97 -9.36 -0.22
C THR A 259 -10.68 -9.38 -1.00
N TYR A 260 -10.01 -10.52 -0.92
CA TYR A 260 -8.78 -10.84 -1.61
C TYR A 260 -9.15 -11.85 -2.69
N ASP A 261 -8.77 -11.59 -3.94
CA ASP A 261 -9.11 -12.48 -5.06
C ASP A 261 -7.88 -13.32 -5.44
N LEU A 262 -8.08 -14.57 -5.86
CA LEU A 262 -6.98 -15.30 -6.50
C LEU A 262 -6.56 -14.59 -7.80
N LYS A 263 -5.27 -14.30 -7.92
CA LYS A 263 -4.63 -13.63 -9.06
C LYS A 263 -3.36 -14.37 -9.46
N ALA A 264 -2.79 -14.00 -10.61
CA ALA A 264 -1.48 -14.49 -11.02
C ALA A 264 -0.44 -14.24 -9.92
N ALA A 265 0.30 -15.30 -9.56
CA ALA A 265 1.32 -15.24 -8.54
C ALA A 265 2.38 -14.19 -8.90
N LEU A 266 2.77 -13.40 -7.91
CA LEU A 266 3.94 -12.54 -7.97
C LEU A 266 5.22 -13.39 -7.92
N PRO A 267 6.35 -12.86 -8.41
CA PRO A 267 7.64 -13.55 -8.33
C PRO A 267 7.92 -14.06 -6.91
N PRO A 268 8.51 -15.25 -6.77
CA PRO A 268 8.85 -15.78 -5.46
C PRO A 268 9.87 -14.86 -4.79
N LEU A 269 9.61 -14.54 -3.52
CA LEU A 269 10.55 -13.80 -2.68
C LEU A 269 11.14 -14.78 -1.68
N GLU A 270 12.45 -14.98 -1.73
CA GLU A 270 13.14 -15.90 -0.82
C GLU A 270 12.82 -15.59 0.64
N ARG A 271 12.64 -16.65 1.45
CA ARG A 271 12.38 -16.51 2.89
C ARG A 271 13.67 -16.15 3.61
N GLY A 272 13.61 -15.21 4.54
CA GLY A 272 14.76 -14.79 5.36
C GLY A 272 15.69 -13.76 4.72
N LEU A 273 15.53 -13.47 3.41
CA LEU A 273 16.27 -12.42 2.74
C LEU A 273 15.77 -11.04 3.21
N GLN A 274 16.54 -10.35 4.05
CA GLN A 274 16.27 -8.96 4.44
C GLN A 274 17.48 -8.10 4.12
N LEU A 275 17.22 -6.90 3.60
CA LEU A 275 18.28 -5.92 3.33
C LEU A 275 18.92 -5.48 4.65
N THR A 276 20.25 -5.55 4.73
CA THR A 276 21.01 -5.03 5.88
C THR A 276 21.19 -3.51 5.77
N ASP A 277 21.49 -2.86 6.90
CA ASP A 277 21.75 -1.41 6.94
C ASP A 277 22.95 -1.02 6.05
N ALA A 278 23.97 -1.88 6.01
CA ALA A 278 25.15 -1.67 5.14
C ALA A 278 24.79 -1.73 3.65
N GLN A 279 23.97 -2.71 3.25
CA GLN A 279 23.49 -2.81 1.87
C GLN A 279 22.58 -1.63 1.50
N GLY A 280 21.67 -1.22 2.38
CA GLY A 280 20.81 -0.06 2.12
C GLY A 280 21.59 1.25 2.08
N ALA A 281 22.65 1.41 2.87
CA ALA A 281 23.59 2.52 2.74
C ALA A 281 24.32 2.51 1.38
N ALA A 282 24.74 1.33 0.90
CA ALA A 282 25.34 1.18 -0.42
C ALA A 282 24.36 1.54 -1.56
N VAL A 283 23.09 1.14 -1.44
CA VAL A 283 22.02 1.55 -2.36
C VAL A 283 21.89 3.08 -2.41
N LEU A 284 21.83 3.74 -1.26
CA LEU A 284 21.74 5.21 -1.22
C LEU A 284 22.98 5.88 -1.82
N ALA A 285 24.18 5.37 -1.54
CA ALA A 285 25.41 5.89 -2.12
C ALA A 285 25.43 5.76 -3.67
N ALA A 286 24.97 4.62 -4.19
CA ALA A 286 24.83 4.41 -5.63
C ALA A 286 23.80 5.37 -6.25
N LEU A 287 22.64 5.56 -5.61
CA LEU A 287 21.65 6.54 -6.06
C LEU A 287 22.21 7.96 -6.03
N GLN A 288 23.03 8.31 -5.03
CA GLN A 288 23.65 9.64 -4.92
C GLN A 288 24.58 9.95 -6.10
N SER A 289 25.29 8.95 -6.64
CA SER A 289 26.22 9.14 -7.77
C SER A 289 25.56 9.45 -9.12
N VAL A 290 24.22 9.39 -9.21
CA VAL A 290 23.47 9.55 -10.48
C VAL A 290 23.44 10.99 -11.01
N GLY A 291 23.94 11.96 -10.24
CA GLY A 291 24.07 13.36 -10.64
C GLY A 291 22.74 14.11 -10.55
N TRP A 292 22.38 14.54 -9.34
CA TRP A 292 21.12 15.22 -9.06
C TRP A 292 21.29 16.74 -9.04
N SER A 293 20.29 17.48 -9.50
CA SER A 293 20.24 18.95 -9.37
C SER A 293 20.07 19.34 -7.91
N ASP A 294 19.16 18.65 -7.23
CA ASP A 294 18.96 18.76 -5.79
C ASP A 294 19.79 17.71 -5.05
N PRO A 295 20.64 18.10 -4.08
CA PRO A 295 21.44 17.17 -3.29
C PRO A 295 20.63 16.10 -2.55
N ALA A 296 19.37 16.34 -2.18
CA ALA A 296 18.54 15.38 -1.44
C ALA A 296 17.72 14.44 -2.35
N ALA A 297 17.71 14.64 -3.68
CA ALA A 297 16.88 13.87 -4.61
C ALA A 297 17.13 12.35 -4.55
N TYR A 298 18.36 11.91 -4.26
CA TYR A 298 18.69 10.49 -4.11
C TYR A 298 17.97 9.85 -2.91
N LEU A 299 17.79 10.59 -1.82
CA LEU A 299 17.02 10.14 -0.65
C LEU A 299 15.55 10.01 -1.02
N LEU A 300 15.01 11.00 -1.75
CA LEU A 300 13.61 11.00 -2.18
C LEU A 300 13.32 9.84 -3.15
N LEU A 301 14.22 9.56 -4.09
CA LEU A 301 14.07 8.41 -5.00
C LEU A 301 14.19 7.07 -4.26
N GLY A 302 15.21 6.91 -3.41
CA GLY A 302 15.40 5.69 -2.63
C GLY A 302 14.21 5.44 -1.70
N GLY A 303 13.75 6.50 -1.03
CA GLY A 303 12.56 6.50 -0.20
C GLY A 303 11.29 6.16 -0.96
N TRP A 304 11.13 6.68 -2.19
CA TRP A 304 10.03 6.30 -3.06
C TRP A 304 10.07 4.81 -3.40
N CYS A 305 11.24 4.24 -3.72
CA CYS A 305 11.38 2.80 -3.99
C CYS A 305 10.98 1.94 -2.78
N VAL A 306 11.25 2.39 -1.55
CA VAL A 306 10.78 1.72 -0.32
C VAL A 306 9.25 1.82 -0.21
N VAL A 307 8.71 3.03 -0.23
CA VAL A 307 7.29 3.31 0.01
C VAL A 307 6.40 2.70 -1.06
N ALA A 308 6.83 2.73 -2.33
CA ALA A 308 6.04 2.23 -3.45
C ALA A 308 5.73 0.73 -3.29
N ASN A 309 6.67 -0.07 -2.78
CA ASN A 309 6.49 -1.51 -2.55
C ASN A 309 5.38 -1.85 -1.53
N VAL A 310 5.02 -0.90 -0.67
CA VAL A 310 3.99 -1.06 0.37
C VAL A 310 2.87 -0.02 0.26
N GLY A 311 2.66 0.57 -0.92
CA GLY A 311 1.73 1.68 -1.12
C GLY A 311 0.31 1.42 -0.60
N GLY A 312 -0.19 0.19 -0.71
CA GLY A 312 -1.52 -0.20 -0.21
C GLY A 312 -1.68 -0.12 1.31
N ALA A 313 -0.57 -0.16 2.06
CA ALA A 313 -0.52 -0.05 3.50
C ALA A 313 -0.15 1.36 3.99
N MET A 314 0.28 2.25 3.10
CA MET A 314 0.63 3.63 3.46
C MET A 314 -0.59 4.54 3.46
N GLU A 315 -0.61 5.57 4.31
CA GLU A 315 -1.67 6.59 4.27
C GLU A 315 -1.48 7.47 3.03
N TYR A 316 -0.27 8.04 2.89
CA TYR A 316 0.15 8.87 1.78
C TYR A 316 1.08 8.09 0.83
N ARG A 317 0.88 8.25 -0.47
CA ARG A 317 1.67 7.67 -1.56
C ARG A 317 2.17 8.78 -2.49
N PRO A 318 3.23 9.49 -2.11
CA PRO A 318 3.82 10.54 -2.95
C PRO A 318 4.15 10.00 -4.34
N ALA A 319 3.79 10.77 -5.37
CA ALA A 319 4.21 10.47 -6.73
C ALA A 319 5.56 11.14 -7.01
N VAL A 320 6.33 10.55 -7.92
CA VAL A 320 7.61 11.10 -8.36
C VAL A 320 7.57 11.40 -9.85
N GLN A 321 8.05 12.57 -10.24
CA GLN A 321 8.39 12.87 -11.63
C GLN A 321 9.90 12.88 -11.79
N LEU A 322 10.44 11.91 -12.53
CA LEU A 322 11.85 11.87 -12.87
C LEU A 322 12.06 12.58 -14.21
N THR A 323 12.84 13.66 -14.20
CA THR A 323 13.17 14.43 -15.39
C THR A 323 14.67 14.51 -15.65
N ALA A 324 15.02 14.44 -16.94
CA ALA A 324 16.32 14.75 -17.48
C ALA A 324 16.17 15.16 -18.95
N GLN A 325 17.14 15.91 -19.48
CA GLN A 325 17.22 16.15 -20.92
C GLN A 325 17.39 14.82 -21.69
N TRP A 326 17.06 14.84 -22.98
CA TRP A 326 17.21 13.68 -23.85
C TRP A 326 18.67 13.17 -23.88
N GLY A 327 18.85 11.85 -23.86
CA GLY A 327 20.17 11.21 -23.86
C GLY A 327 20.97 11.35 -22.55
N LYS A 328 20.36 11.82 -21.45
CA LYS A 328 21.05 12.02 -20.16
C LYS A 328 20.79 10.90 -19.13
N GLY A 329 20.57 9.66 -19.60
CA GLY A 329 20.53 8.46 -18.77
C GLY A 329 19.26 8.26 -17.92
N LYS A 330 18.16 9.00 -18.16
CA LYS A 330 16.87 8.82 -17.45
C LYS A 330 16.39 7.38 -17.50
N THR A 331 16.31 6.81 -18.71
CA THR A 331 15.94 5.42 -18.94
C THR A 331 16.90 4.47 -18.24
N THR A 332 18.20 4.75 -18.28
CA THR A 332 19.20 3.94 -17.58
C THR A 332 19.00 3.94 -16.07
N THR A 333 18.73 5.10 -15.45
CA THR A 333 18.42 5.17 -14.00
C THR A 333 17.18 4.34 -13.68
N ILE A 334 16.15 4.37 -14.52
CA ILE A 334 14.94 3.57 -14.31
C ILE A 334 15.26 2.07 -14.42
N GLN A 335 15.99 1.66 -15.46
CA GLN A 335 16.28 0.26 -15.75
C GLN A 335 17.30 -0.35 -14.78
N LEU A 336 18.34 0.38 -14.40
CA LEU A 336 19.42 -0.13 -13.55
C LEU A 336 19.19 0.11 -12.05
N ALA A 337 18.42 1.12 -11.67
CA ALA A 337 18.18 1.44 -10.25
C ALA A 337 16.73 1.20 -9.83
N VAL A 338 15.76 1.87 -10.46
CA VAL A 338 14.37 1.85 -9.97
C VAL A 338 13.72 0.48 -10.13
N ILE A 339 13.74 -0.10 -11.33
CA ILE A 339 13.10 -1.40 -11.61
C ILE A 339 13.68 -2.52 -10.72
N PRO A 340 15.01 -2.66 -10.57
CA PRO A 340 15.59 -3.67 -9.68
C PRO A 340 15.18 -3.48 -8.21
N LEU A 341 15.13 -2.25 -7.69
CA LEU A 341 14.71 -1.97 -6.31
C LEU A 341 13.22 -2.29 -6.05
N LEU A 342 12.40 -2.35 -7.10
CA LEU A 342 11.00 -2.80 -7.01
C LEU A 342 10.87 -4.33 -7.05
N GLY A 343 11.97 -5.08 -7.20
CA GLY A 343 12.02 -6.53 -6.99
C GLY A 343 11.02 -7.35 -7.83
N GLY A 344 10.68 -6.87 -9.02
CA GLY A 344 9.68 -7.48 -9.91
C GLY A 344 8.21 -7.18 -9.56
N LEU A 345 7.96 -6.31 -8.57
CA LEU A 345 6.63 -5.88 -8.14
C LEU A 345 6.22 -4.55 -8.79
N VAL A 346 6.24 -4.47 -10.11
CA VAL A 346 6.00 -3.20 -10.82
C VAL A 346 5.18 -3.41 -12.09
N GLU A 347 4.26 -2.48 -12.36
CA GLU A 347 3.59 -2.34 -13.65
C GLU A 347 4.28 -1.24 -14.46
N LEU A 348 5.01 -1.64 -15.51
CA LEU A 348 5.65 -0.72 -16.45
C LEU A 348 4.72 -0.45 -17.62
N LEU A 349 4.42 0.83 -17.86
CA LEU A 349 3.53 1.28 -18.92
C LEU A 349 4.19 2.42 -19.70
N SER A 350 4.17 2.33 -21.03
CA SER A 350 4.58 3.39 -21.95
C SER A 350 3.35 3.84 -22.75
N ASN A 351 3.23 5.15 -23.01
CA ASN A 351 2.17 5.74 -23.82
C ASN A 351 0.73 5.34 -23.40
N ALA A 352 0.51 5.12 -22.10
CA ALA A 352 -0.77 4.68 -21.56
C ALA A 352 -1.65 5.86 -21.13
N THR A 353 -2.96 5.80 -21.39
CA THR A 353 -3.92 6.78 -20.87
C THR A 353 -4.26 6.53 -19.39
N GLU A 354 -4.84 7.50 -18.68
CA GLU A 354 -5.33 7.32 -17.30
C GLU A 354 -6.22 6.06 -17.15
N ALA A 355 -7.11 5.83 -18.13
CA ALA A 355 -8.01 4.68 -18.13
C ALA A 355 -7.25 3.35 -18.29
N ALA A 356 -6.25 3.30 -19.17
CA ALA A 356 -5.42 2.12 -19.37
C ALA A 356 -4.64 1.76 -18.10
N VAL A 357 -4.08 2.75 -17.38
CA VAL A 357 -3.38 2.51 -16.11
C VAL A 357 -4.33 1.90 -15.07
N ARG A 358 -5.55 2.45 -14.93
CA ARG A 358 -6.57 1.92 -14.00
C ARG A 358 -6.96 0.47 -14.35
N GLN A 359 -7.18 0.20 -15.65
CA GLN A 359 -7.54 -1.14 -16.13
C GLN A 359 -6.42 -2.15 -15.96
N ARG A 360 -5.14 -1.72 -16.03
CA ARG A 360 -3.99 -2.59 -15.80
C ARG A 360 -3.80 -2.92 -14.32
N ALA A 361 -3.90 -1.90 -13.45
CA ALA A 361 -3.72 -2.09 -12.02
C ALA A 361 -4.78 -3.02 -11.40
N LYS A 362 -6.03 -3.05 -11.91
CA LYS A 362 -7.11 -3.97 -11.47
C LYS A 362 -7.28 -4.06 -9.94
N GLY A 363 -7.14 -2.94 -9.24
CA GLY A 363 -7.22 -2.88 -7.77
C GLY A 363 -5.99 -3.44 -7.01
N ASP A 364 -4.90 -3.76 -7.71
CA ASP A 364 -3.61 -4.04 -7.09
C ASP A 364 -2.99 -2.75 -6.53
N ALA A 365 -2.14 -2.92 -5.53
CA ALA A 365 -1.36 -1.85 -4.89
C ALA A 365 0.12 -1.92 -5.27
N LEU A 366 0.42 -2.42 -6.48
CA LEU A 366 1.79 -2.51 -7.00
C LEU A 366 2.25 -1.16 -7.57
N PRO A 367 3.52 -0.77 -7.37
CA PRO A 367 4.13 0.39 -8.03
C PRO A 367 3.81 0.47 -9.53
N VAL A 368 3.56 1.68 -10.02
CA VAL A 368 3.36 1.96 -11.45
C VAL A 368 4.47 2.87 -11.95
N LEU A 369 5.14 2.44 -13.02
CA LEU A 369 6.10 3.25 -13.77
C LEU A 369 5.50 3.66 -15.10
N LEU A 370 5.41 4.98 -15.32
CA LEU A 370 4.95 5.57 -16.57
C LEU A 370 6.16 6.12 -17.33
N ASP A 371 6.56 5.46 -18.41
CA ASP A 371 7.52 6.02 -19.34
C ASP A 371 6.80 6.85 -20.41
N GLU A 372 7.46 7.90 -20.89
CA GLU A 372 6.95 8.81 -21.94
C GLU A 372 5.60 9.47 -21.60
N SER A 373 5.38 9.88 -20.35
CA SER A 373 4.12 10.51 -19.89
C SER A 373 3.67 11.78 -20.66
N GLU A 374 4.55 12.36 -21.48
CA GLU A 374 4.31 13.56 -22.29
C GLU A 374 4.00 13.28 -23.76
N GLN A 375 4.32 12.08 -24.26
CA GLN A 375 4.06 11.70 -25.64
C GLN A 375 2.70 11.02 -25.70
N GLY A 376 1.77 11.55 -26.50
CA GLY A 376 0.48 10.89 -26.69
C GLY A 376 -0.68 11.72 -27.22
N ASP A 377 -0.66 13.06 -27.14
CA ASP A 377 -1.57 13.88 -27.94
C ASP A 377 -1.04 15.32 -28.13
N SER A 378 -1.47 15.99 -29.21
CA SER A 378 -1.12 17.38 -29.52
C SER A 378 -1.74 18.41 -28.55
N ASN A 379 -2.58 17.98 -27.60
CA ASN A 379 -3.42 18.81 -26.74
C ASN A 379 -3.09 18.68 -25.24
N GLY A 380 -2.05 17.94 -24.85
CA GLY A 380 -1.63 17.69 -23.46
C GLY A 380 -2.57 16.83 -22.60
N ARG A 381 -3.57 16.14 -23.16
CA ARG A 381 -4.59 15.45 -22.34
C ARG A 381 -4.05 14.25 -21.57
N THR A 382 -3.14 13.49 -22.16
CA THR A 382 -2.51 12.31 -21.54
C THR A 382 -1.77 12.70 -20.26
N ARG A 383 -0.90 13.71 -20.36
CA ARG A 383 -0.16 14.28 -19.23
C ARG A 383 -1.09 14.79 -18.13
N ALA A 384 -2.14 15.54 -18.49
CA ALA A 384 -3.13 16.02 -17.53
C ALA A 384 -3.91 14.88 -16.86
N GLY A 385 -4.11 13.76 -17.54
CA GLY A 385 -4.66 12.53 -16.98
C GLY A 385 -3.71 11.86 -15.98
N HIS A 386 -2.42 11.81 -16.27
CA HIS A 386 -1.40 11.27 -15.36
C HIS A 386 -1.23 12.11 -14.10
N LEU A 387 -1.16 13.44 -14.21
CA LEU A 387 -1.11 14.33 -13.04
C LEU A 387 -2.34 14.15 -12.15
N ARG A 388 -3.53 14.07 -12.75
CA ARG A 388 -4.75 13.71 -12.03
C ARG A 388 -4.62 12.36 -11.36
N LEU A 389 -4.12 11.33 -12.05
CA LEU A 389 -3.95 10.01 -11.47
C LEU A 389 -3.03 10.02 -10.24
N MET A 390 -1.88 10.70 -10.34
CA MET A 390 -0.93 10.90 -9.24
C MET A 390 -1.54 11.63 -8.05
N ARG A 391 -2.36 12.66 -8.31
CA ARG A 391 -3.10 13.35 -7.25
C ARG A 391 -4.03 12.42 -6.50
N HIS A 392 -4.79 11.59 -7.22
CA HIS A 392 -5.75 10.65 -6.61
C HIS A 392 -5.05 9.48 -5.92
N SER A 393 -3.87 9.06 -6.40
CA SER A 393 -3.11 8.00 -5.75
C SER A 393 -2.57 8.42 -4.38
N PHE A 394 -2.32 9.72 -4.16
CA PHE A 394 -1.72 10.24 -2.94
C PHE A 394 -2.41 9.75 -1.66
N ASP A 395 -3.70 10.03 -1.46
CA ASP A 395 -4.45 9.64 -0.26
C ASP A 395 -5.47 8.51 -0.47
N GLY A 396 -5.64 8.04 -1.72
CA GLY A 396 -6.52 6.92 -2.04
C GLY A 396 -8.01 7.22 -1.84
N ARG A 397 -8.39 8.50 -1.82
CA ARG A 397 -9.80 8.93 -1.82
C ARG A 397 -10.50 8.48 -3.10
N THR A 398 -11.78 8.15 -2.97
CA THR A 398 -12.62 7.65 -4.07
C THR A 398 -12.81 8.75 -5.11
N GLY A 399 -12.17 8.61 -6.26
CA GLY A 399 -12.46 9.39 -7.47
C GLY A 399 -13.47 8.64 -8.33
N GLY A 400 -14.74 8.99 -8.24
CA GLY A 400 -15.78 8.44 -9.11
C GLY A 400 -15.82 9.18 -10.45
N ARG A 401 -15.60 8.47 -11.56
CA ARG A 401 -16.09 8.88 -12.88
C ARG A 401 -16.82 7.68 -13.49
N GLY A 402 -18.11 7.87 -13.80
CA GLY A 402 -18.93 6.86 -14.44
C GLY A 402 -18.38 6.48 -15.81
N THR A 403 -18.43 5.19 -16.14
CA THR A 403 -18.10 4.72 -17.49
C THR A 403 -19.31 4.91 -18.40
N ALA A 404 -19.09 5.06 -19.72
CA ALA A 404 -20.16 5.21 -20.70
C ALA A 404 -21.14 4.02 -20.76
N HIS A 405 -20.79 2.89 -20.14
CA HIS A 405 -21.59 1.66 -20.10
C HIS A 405 -22.31 1.43 -18.75
N GLY A 406 -22.41 2.44 -17.89
CA GLY A 406 -23.30 2.42 -16.72
C GLY A 406 -22.82 1.62 -15.51
N GLU A 407 -21.71 0.87 -15.58
CA GLU A 407 -21.06 0.32 -14.39
C GLU A 407 -20.13 1.39 -13.78
N VAL A 408 -20.51 1.92 -12.62
CA VAL A 408 -19.67 2.78 -11.79
C VAL A 408 -18.66 1.88 -11.05
N SER A 409 -17.47 1.73 -11.64
CA SER A 409 -16.36 1.04 -10.99
C SER A 409 -15.70 1.97 -9.96
N GLU A 410 -16.17 1.93 -8.71
CA GLU A 410 -15.54 2.61 -7.57
C GLU A 410 -14.22 1.92 -7.15
N GLN A 411 -13.22 1.91 -8.03
CA GLN A 411 -11.90 1.36 -7.71
C GLN A 411 -11.02 2.43 -7.06
N ARG A 412 -10.69 2.23 -5.79
CA ARG A 412 -9.72 3.05 -5.06
C ARG A 412 -8.31 2.84 -5.64
N ILE A 413 -7.61 3.94 -5.90
CA ILE A 413 -6.21 3.90 -6.32
C ILE A 413 -5.33 3.78 -5.07
N ARG A 414 -4.51 2.73 -5.00
CA ARG A 414 -3.68 2.41 -3.82
C ARG A 414 -2.22 2.10 -4.16
N TYR A 415 -1.78 2.45 -5.36
CA TYR A 415 -0.41 2.29 -5.82
C TYR A 415 0.33 3.63 -5.89
N SER A 416 1.65 3.62 -5.70
CA SER A 416 2.51 4.79 -5.95
C SER A 416 2.90 4.87 -7.43
N ILE A 417 3.09 6.08 -7.95
CA ILE A 417 3.38 6.32 -9.37
C ILE A 417 4.71 7.07 -9.48
N LEU A 418 5.57 6.60 -10.39
CA LEU A 418 6.68 7.38 -10.92
C LEU A 418 6.45 7.58 -12.42
N ALA A 419 6.50 8.83 -12.87
CA ALA A 419 6.52 9.14 -14.29
C ALA A 419 7.87 9.68 -14.72
N ALA A 420 8.34 9.19 -15.85
CA ALA A 420 9.52 9.67 -16.53
C ALA A 420 9.11 10.58 -17.69
N GLY A 421 9.76 11.74 -17.80
CA GLY A 421 9.47 12.74 -18.83
C GLY A 421 10.65 13.68 -19.05
N ILE A 422 10.63 14.44 -20.14
CA ILE A 422 11.57 15.53 -20.40
C ILE A 422 11.03 16.80 -19.73
N ASN A 423 9.74 17.06 -19.86
CA ASN A 423 9.06 18.14 -19.16
C ASN A 423 8.47 17.62 -17.85
N ALA A 424 8.84 18.19 -16.70
CA ALA A 424 8.26 17.87 -15.39
C ALA A 424 7.55 19.05 -14.74
N THR A 425 7.09 20.02 -15.53
CA THR A 425 6.27 21.11 -14.97
C THR A 425 4.98 20.56 -14.39
N VAL A 426 4.77 20.85 -13.10
CA VAL A 426 3.55 20.57 -12.33
C VAL A 426 2.82 21.92 -12.10
N PRO A 427 1.90 22.29 -12.99
CA PRO A 427 1.36 23.64 -13.03
C PRO A 427 0.44 23.96 -11.85
N GLU A 428 -0.30 22.97 -11.36
CA GLU A 428 -1.29 23.16 -10.29
C GLU A 428 -0.64 23.05 -8.90
N PRO A 429 -0.84 24.03 -8.00
CA PRO A 429 -0.36 23.98 -6.62
C PRO A 429 -0.83 22.73 -5.86
N ALA A 430 -2.07 22.30 -6.15
CA ALA A 430 -2.63 21.08 -5.59
C ALA A 430 -1.84 19.81 -5.99
N ASP A 431 -1.24 19.79 -7.18
CA ASP A 431 -0.36 18.71 -7.61
C ASP A 431 1.04 18.83 -7.00
N ARG A 432 1.62 20.05 -6.94
CA ARG A 432 2.97 20.28 -6.39
C ARG A 432 3.11 19.78 -4.95
N SER A 433 2.06 19.91 -4.15
CA SER A 433 2.05 19.38 -2.77
C SER A 433 2.03 17.84 -2.66
N ARG A 434 1.92 17.09 -3.77
CA ARG A 434 1.77 15.62 -3.80
C ARG A 434 2.71 14.90 -4.76
N ILE A 435 3.33 15.64 -5.67
CA ILE A 435 4.20 15.15 -6.73
C ILE A 435 5.57 15.78 -6.53
N VAL A 436 6.59 14.95 -6.33
CA VAL A 436 7.98 15.39 -6.15
C VAL A 436 8.71 15.29 -7.48
N THR A 437 9.29 16.40 -7.94
CA THR A 437 10.09 16.44 -9.17
C THR A 437 11.55 16.20 -8.85
N LEU A 438 12.13 15.16 -9.45
CA LEU A 438 13.54 14.81 -9.32
C LEU A 438 14.25 15.10 -10.65
N THR A 439 15.11 16.11 -10.64
CA THR A 439 15.83 16.56 -11.83
C THR A 439 17.26 16.07 -11.84
N ARG A 440 17.62 15.29 -12.87
CA ARG A 440 19.00 14.88 -13.09
C ARG A 440 19.80 15.95 -13.83
N ARG A 441 21.04 16.13 -13.41
CA ARG A 441 22.07 16.88 -14.14
C ARG A 441 22.79 15.96 -15.11
N HIS A 442 23.35 16.58 -16.14
CA HIS A 442 24.27 15.87 -17.01
C HIS A 442 25.59 15.64 -16.28
N LEU A 443 26.02 14.38 -16.19
CA LEU A 443 27.37 14.02 -15.79
C LEU A 443 28.26 13.82 -17.03
N PRO A 444 29.52 14.25 -17.00
CA PRO A 444 30.54 13.83 -17.97
C PRO A 444 30.61 12.31 -18.10
N GLN A 445 30.98 11.80 -19.27
CA GLN A 445 30.97 10.37 -19.56
C GLN A 445 31.75 9.51 -18.54
N PRO A 446 32.98 9.87 -18.10
CA PRO A 446 33.71 9.06 -17.12
C PRO A 446 33.02 8.97 -15.75
N GLU A 447 32.42 10.08 -15.30
CA GLU A 447 31.64 10.14 -14.06
C GLU A 447 30.36 9.32 -14.17
N TRP A 448 29.70 9.37 -15.34
CA TRP A 448 28.51 8.56 -15.61
C TRP A 448 28.82 7.06 -15.62
N GLU A 449 29.91 6.64 -16.25
CA GLU A 449 30.35 5.24 -16.23
C GLU A 449 30.67 4.76 -14.80
N GLN A 450 31.21 5.63 -13.96
CA GLN A 450 31.42 5.32 -12.54
C GLN A 450 30.09 5.17 -11.80
N ALA A 451 29.12 6.04 -12.06
CA ALA A 451 27.78 5.95 -11.49
C ALA A 451 27.06 4.66 -11.93
N GLU A 452 27.11 4.30 -13.21
CA GLU A 452 26.55 3.04 -13.72
C GLU A 452 27.17 1.81 -13.05
N ARG A 453 28.50 1.81 -12.84
CA ARG A 453 29.19 0.74 -12.10
C ARG A 453 28.75 0.68 -10.63
N ALA A 454 28.59 1.83 -9.97
CA ALA A 454 28.12 1.89 -8.59
C ALA A 454 26.68 1.36 -8.46
N ILE A 455 25.80 1.74 -9.38
CA ILE A 455 24.41 1.24 -9.44
C ILE A 455 24.40 -0.26 -9.67
N SER A 456 25.08 -0.74 -10.73
CA SER A 456 25.05 -2.15 -11.11
C SER A 456 25.65 -3.08 -10.05
N SER A 457 26.56 -2.58 -9.22
CA SER A 457 27.17 -3.35 -8.13
C SER A 457 26.34 -3.34 -6.84
N ALA A 458 25.69 -2.23 -6.50
CA ALA A 458 24.93 -2.09 -5.26
C ALA A 458 23.44 -2.45 -5.41
N ILE A 459 22.89 -2.34 -6.61
CA ILE A 459 21.46 -2.44 -6.88
C ILE A 459 21.22 -3.59 -7.88
N THR A 460 20.71 -4.70 -7.35
CA THR A 460 20.32 -5.88 -8.12
C THR A 460 18.87 -6.26 -7.81
N PRO A 461 18.23 -7.12 -8.62
CA PRO A 461 16.89 -7.63 -8.31
C PRO A 461 16.82 -8.28 -6.91
N GLU A 462 17.84 -9.00 -6.49
CA GLU A 462 17.92 -9.66 -5.18
C GLU A 462 17.96 -8.62 -4.04
N ILE A 463 18.70 -7.52 -4.23
CA ILE A 463 18.69 -6.37 -3.31
C ILE A 463 17.29 -5.76 -3.22
N GLY A 464 16.57 -5.64 -4.34
CA GLY A 464 15.18 -5.20 -4.35
C GLY A 464 14.24 -6.15 -3.61
N GLN A 465 14.37 -7.46 -3.79
CA GLN A 465 13.59 -8.46 -3.05
C GLN A 465 13.87 -8.39 -1.54
N ALA A 466 15.14 -8.24 -1.15
CA ALA A 466 15.56 -8.04 0.22
C ALA A 466 15.00 -6.75 0.82
N LEU A 467 14.94 -5.68 0.02
CA LEU A 467 14.34 -4.39 0.39
C LEU A 467 12.84 -4.53 0.65
N ILE A 468 12.09 -5.19 -0.24
CA ILE A 468 10.65 -5.41 -0.03
C ILE A 468 10.42 -6.16 1.28
N ARG A 469 11.18 -7.23 1.53
CA ARG A 469 11.08 -8.02 2.77
C ARG A 469 11.35 -7.18 4.02
N ARG A 470 12.44 -6.40 4.03
CA ARG A 470 12.76 -5.45 5.11
C ARG A 470 11.60 -4.46 5.31
N THR A 471 11.06 -3.93 4.22
CA THR A 471 9.98 -2.93 4.26
C THR A 471 8.70 -3.50 4.85
N VAL A 472 8.30 -4.71 4.45
CA VAL A 472 7.12 -5.37 5.01
C VAL A 472 7.32 -5.73 6.48
N HIS A 473 8.51 -6.21 6.85
CA HIS A 473 8.84 -6.58 8.23
C HIS A 473 8.81 -5.36 9.17
N HIS A 474 9.32 -4.21 8.71
CA HIS A 474 9.38 -2.97 9.47
C HIS A 474 8.30 -1.94 9.09
N LEU A 475 7.19 -2.39 8.49
CA LEU A 475 6.13 -1.52 7.98
C LEU A 475 5.55 -0.58 9.05
N ARG A 476 5.39 -1.07 10.28
CA ARG A 476 4.91 -0.25 11.40
C ARG A 476 5.88 0.86 11.77
N THR A 477 7.19 0.56 11.79
CA THR A 477 8.22 1.57 12.00
C THR A 477 8.25 2.59 10.86
N LEU A 478 8.13 2.15 9.61
CA LEU A 478 8.03 3.04 8.45
C LEU A 478 6.84 4.01 8.59
N GLN A 479 5.65 3.50 8.95
CA GLN A 479 4.45 4.32 9.16
C GLN A 479 4.66 5.34 10.30
N ALA A 480 5.23 4.92 11.43
CA ALA A 480 5.49 5.80 12.57
C ALA A 480 6.53 6.89 12.23
N ASN A 481 7.59 6.51 11.50
CA ASN A 481 8.62 7.45 11.06
C ASN A 481 8.07 8.46 10.04
N ALA A 482 7.18 8.05 9.14
CA ALA A 482 6.52 8.96 8.19
C ALA A 482 5.75 10.06 8.92
N VAL A 483 4.95 9.72 9.94
CA VAL A 483 4.22 10.70 10.76
C VAL A 483 5.18 11.61 11.53
N THR A 484 6.24 11.04 12.11
CA THR A 484 7.22 11.81 12.90
C THR A 484 7.98 12.81 12.03
N LEU A 485 8.40 12.39 10.84
CA LEU A 485 9.11 13.25 9.89
C LEU A 485 8.21 14.30 9.27
N ALA A 486 6.96 13.97 8.94
CA ALA A 486 5.99 14.95 8.47
C ALA A 486 5.84 16.11 9.46
N ARG A 487 5.65 15.79 10.75
CA ARG A 487 5.57 16.80 11.82
C ARG A 487 6.87 17.59 12.01
N ALA A 488 8.02 16.94 11.85
CA ALA A 488 9.32 17.63 11.96
C ALA A 488 9.53 18.63 10.81
N ILE A 489 9.08 18.30 9.60
CA ILE A 489 9.11 19.18 8.42
C ILE A 489 8.14 20.35 8.61
N GLU A 490 6.91 20.09 9.05
CA GLU A 490 5.92 21.14 9.34
C GLU A 490 6.41 22.19 10.33
N ARG A 491 7.10 21.77 11.40
CA ARG A 491 7.68 22.68 12.40
C ARG A 491 8.74 23.62 11.82
N ARG A 492 9.32 23.30 10.65
CA ARG A 492 10.27 24.16 9.94
C ARG A 492 9.60 25.19 9.03
N GLY A 493 8.25 25.22 8.98
CA GLY A 493 7.48 26.19 8.21
C GLY A 493 6.93 25.68 6.88
N ASP A 494 7.18 24.42 6.53
CA ASP A 494 6.55 23.78 5.38
C ASP A 494 5.05 23.55 5.61
N ALA A 495 4.25 23.60 4.53
CA ALA A 495 2.84 23.28 4.60
C ALA A 495 2.62 21.81 5.02
N ALA A 496 1.55 21.53 5.79
CA ALA A 496 1.24 20.18 6.28
C ALA A 496 1.26 19.10 5.19
N ARG A 497 0.74 19.43 4.01
CA ARG A 497 0.73 18.51 2.87
C ARG A 497 2.14 18.18 2.35
N ASN A 498 3.05 19.14 2.39
CA ASN A 498 4.45 18.91 2.05
C ASN A 498 5.12 18.04 3.13
N GLY A 499 4.77 18.26 4.40
CA GLY A 499 5.13 17.36 5.50
C GLY A 499 4.74 15.92 5.23
N ASP A 500 3.46 15.66 4.93
CA ASP A 500 2.95 14.32 4.56
C ASP A 500 3.72 13.72 3.36
N CYS A 501 3.98 14.53 2.34
CA CYS A 501 4.63 14.12 1.11
C CYS A 501 6.10 13.73 1.33
N TYR A 502 6.92 14.71 1.73
CA TYR A 502 8.36 14.54 1.91
C TYR A 502 8.68 13.70 3.14
N GLY A 503 7.91 13.81 4.22
CA GLY A 503 8.07 13.00 5.42
C GLY A 503 7.89 11.50 5.13
N THR A 504 6.94 11.14 4.27
CA THR A 504 6.75 9.75 3.83
C THR A 504 7.94 9.24 3.03
N LEU A 505 8.44 10.02 2.05
CA LEU A 505 9.60 9.62 1.25
C LEU A 505 10.85 9.50 2.11
N LEU A 506 11.11 10.50 2.95
CA LEU A 506 12.25 10.52 3.85
C LEU A 506 12.18 9.37 4.86
N ALA A 507 11.01 8.99 5.36
CA ALA A 507 10.89 7.78 6.19
C ALA A 507 11.34 6.50 5.46
N GLY A 508 10.99 6.38 4.17
CA GLY A 508 11.51 5.30 3.32
C GLY A 508 13.03 5.34 3.18
N ALA A 509 13.59 6.54 2.98
CA ALA A 509 15.05 6.73 2.88
C ALA A 509 15.77 6.39 4.19
N TYR A 510 15.18 6.76 5.33
CA TYR A 510 15.68 6.38 6.65
C TYR A 510 15.66 4.87 6.85
N LEU A 511 14.60 4.19 6.38
CA LEU A 511 14.48 2.74 6.49
C LEU A 511 15.60 1.98 5.77
N LEU A 512 16.18 2.55 4.71
CA LEU A 512 17.36 1.99 4.05
C LEU A 512 18.61 2.00 4.95
N ARG A 513 18.67 2.86 5.96
CA ARG A 513 19.83 3.01 6.85
C ARG A 513 19.62 2.46 8.26
N SER A 514 18.38 2.44 8.75
CA SER A 514 18.05 2.01 10.11
C SER A 514 16.62 1.49 10.17
N THR A 515 16.36 0.52 11.03
CA THR A 515 15.02 -0.03 11.31
C THR A 515 14.37 0.58 12.54
N GLU A 516 15.03 1.55 13.18
CA GLU A 516 14.59 2.14 14.44
C GLU A 516 13.50 3.19 14.25
N ALA A 517 12.65 3.33 15.27
CA ALA A 517 11.67 4.39 15.31
C ALA A 517 12.33 5.72 15.71
N LEU A 518 12.06 6.79 14.96
CA LEU A 518 12.55 8.12 15.25
C LEU A 518 11.71 8.79 16.34
N THR A 519 12.38 9.38 17.30
CA THR A 519 11.80 10.42 18.17
C THR A 519 11.71 11.76 17.42
N PRO A 520 10.88 12.71 17.86
CA PRO A 520 10.80 14.05 17.27
C PRO A 520 12.16 14.76 17.20
N GLU A 521 13.01 14.59 18.21
CA GLU A 521 14.34 15.20 18.31
C GLU A 521 15.32 14.56 17.33
N GLN A 522 15.30 13.22 17.23
CA GLN A 522 16.11 12.49 16.24
C GLN A 522 15.67 12.82 14.81
N ALA A 523 14.36 12.98 14.56
CA ALA A 523 13.85 13.39 13.26
C ALA A 523 14.36 14.77 12.86
N ALA A 524 14.33 15.75 13.78
CA ALA A 524 14.90 17.07 13.53
C ALA A 524 16.41 17.00 13.25
N ALA A 525 17.17 16.29 14.09
CA ALA A 525 18.60 16.13 13.91
C ALA A 525 18.96 15.41 12.60
N TRP A 526 18.12 14.47 12.16
CA TRP A 526 18.32 13.78 10.89
C TRP A 526 18.04 14.71 9.69
N LEU A 527 16.99 15.53 9.74
CA LEU A 527 16.72 16.56 8.72
C LEU A 527 17.90 17.55 8.60
N ASP A 528 18.50 17.95 9.71
CA ASP A 528 19.70 18.81 9.69
C ASP A 528 20.90 18.11 9.06
N ARG A 529 21.12 16.83 9.41
CA ARG A 529 22.22 16.03 8.88
C ARG A 529 22.15 15.86 7.37
N ILE A 530 20.96 15.71 6.81
CA ILE A 530 20.76 15.57 5.36
C ILE A 530 20.68 16.94 4.65
N GLY A 531 20.79 18.04 5.39
CA GLY A 531 20.70 19.40 4.83
C GLY A 531 19.33 19.71 4.24
N TRP A 532 18.25 19.25 4.87
CA TRP A 532 16.89 19.50 4.37
C TRP A 532 16.53 20.99 4.50
N THR A 533 16.31 21.66 3.36
CA THR A 533 16.02 23.10 3.26
C THR A 533 14.55 23.44 2.98
N GLY A 534 13.67 22.44 2.89
CA GLY A 534 12.23 22.62 2.67
C GLY A 534 11.78 22.35 1.23
N ALA A 535 10.46 22.21 1.05
CA ALA A 535 9.86 21.78 -0.23
C ALA A 535 10.00 22.83 -1.36
N THR A 536 10.01 24.12 -1.02
CA THR A 536 10.12 25.23 -1.99
C THR A 536 11.49 25.32 -2.63
N ALA A 537 12.55 24.93 -1.92
CA ALA A 537 13.88 24.82 -2.48
C ALA A 537 13.98 23.69 -3.53
N GLN A 538 13.24 22.59 -3.34
CA GLN A 538 13.23 21.42 -4.23
C GLN A 538 12.56 21.70 -5.59
N ASP A 539 11.50 22.53 -5.61
CA ASP A 539 10.78 22.86 -6.85
C ASP A 539 11.51 23.93 -7.69
N GLY A 540 12.62 24.49 -7.21
CA GLY A 540 13.34 25.61 -7.88
C GLY A 540 12.48 26.86 -8.08
N SER A 541 11.29 26.87 -7.48
CA SER A 541 10.37 27.98 -7.48
C SER A 541 10.29 28.45 -6.04
N GLU A 542 10.90 29.61 -5.76
CA GLU A 542 10.39 30.41 -4.65
C GLU A 542 8.87 30.49 -4.82
N PRO A 543 8.10 30.34 -3.74
CA PRO A 543 6.66 30.49 -3.82
C PRO A 543 6.38 31.96 -4.12
N LEU A 544 6.50 32.35 -5.39
CA LEU A 544 5.85 33.53 -5.89
C LEU A 544 4.38 33.28 -5.61
N ASN A 545 3.90 33.97 -4.58
CA ASN A 545 2.51 34.03 -4.16
C ASN A 545 1.65 34.02 -5.43
N GLU A 546 0.63 33.16 -5.49
CA GLU A 546 -0.19 33.02 -6.70
C GLU A 546 -0.76 34.38 -7.17
N GLY A 547 -0.91 35.33 -6.24
CA GLY A 547 -1.20 36.73 -6.52
C GLY A 547 -0.11 37.44 -7.33
N VAL A 548 1.17 37.21 -7.02
CA VAL A 548 2.31 37.78 -7.77
C VAL A 548 2.36 37.21 -9.18
N GLN A 549 2.21 35.89 -9.35
CA GLN A 549 2.19 35.28 -10.69
C GLN A 549 0.99 35.78 -11.52
N CYS A 550 -0.17 35.96 -10.89
CA CYS A 550 -1.33 36.54 -11.54
C CYS A 550 -1.07 37.99 -11.96
N LEU A 551 -0.46 38.77 -11.08
CA LEU A 551 -0.17 40.18 -11.31
C LEU A 551 0.86 40.36 -12.43
N GLU A 552 1.93 39.57 -12.42
CA GLU A 552 2.94 39.54 -13.49
C GLU A 552 2.33 39.23 -14.85
N LEU A 553 1.46 38.21 -14.92
CA LEU A 553 0.77 37.87 -16.17
C LEU A 553 -0.08 39.03 -16.69
N VAL A 554 -0.80 39.73 -15.80
CA VAL A 554 -1.62 40.89 -16.16
C VAL A 554 -0.74 42.04 -16.61
N LEU A 555 0.30 42.39 -15.84
CA LEU A 555 1.18 43.53 -16.12
C LEU A 555 2.05 43.32 -17.37
N ALA A 556 2.47 42.09 -17.66
CA ALA A 556 3.23 41.76 -18.85
C ALA A 556 2.38 41.72 -20.14
N HIS A 557 1.05 41.80 -20.04
CA HIS A 557 0.17 41.68 -21.20
C HIS A 557 0.44 42.82 -22.21
N PRO A 558 0.85 42.51 -23.44
CA PRO A 558 1.09 43.52 -24.46
C PRO A 558 -0.22 43.97 -25.08
N ILE A 559 -0.39 45.28 -25.22
CA ILE A 559 -1.46 45.87 -26.00
C ILE A 559 -0.89 46.61 -27.20
N ARG A 560 -1.67 46.65 -28.29
CA ARG A 560 -1.33 47.47 -29.45
C ARG A 560 -1.43 48.93 -29.03
N TRP A 561 -0.36 49.68 -29.26
CA TRP A 561 -0.24 51.07 -28.88
C TRP A 561 0.39 51.86 -30.02
N MET A 562 -0.20 53.01 -30.32
CA MET A 562 0.31 53.90 -31.36
C MET A 562 0.90 55.12 -30.65
N GLU A 563 2.19 55.35 -30.88
CA GLU A 563 2.83 56.62 -30.51
C GLU A 563 2.79 57.53 -31.74
N GLU A 564 2.76 58.85 -31.54
CA GLU A 564 2.63 59.84 -32.63
C GLU A 564 3.69 59.65 -33.73
N ASP A 565 4.88 59.17 -33.37
CA ASP A 565 6.01 58.96 -34.29
C ASP A 565 6.20 57.50 -34.77
N SER A 566 5.37 56.55 -34.31
CA SER A 566 5.48 55.14 -34.70
C SER A 566 4.12 54.44 -34.81
N PRO A 567 3.65 54.13 -36.04
CA PRO A 567 2.29 53.62 -36.26
C PRO A 567 2.05 52.16 -35.85
N THR A 568 3.07 51.45 -35.34
CA THR A 568 2.96 50.06 -34.87
C THR A 568 3.90 49.78 -33.70
N GLY A 569 3.47 50.14 -32.49
CA GLY A 569 4.10 49.74 -31.23
C GLY A 569 3.28 48.68 -30.46
N SER A 570 3.97 47.93 -29.60
CA SER A 570 3.35 47.19 -28.51
C SER A 570 3.88 47.73 -27.18
N ILE A 571 2.99 47.88 -26.20
CA ILE A 571 3.32 48.36 -24.86
C ILE A 571 2.71 47.42 -23.85
N SER A 572 3.37 47.17 -22.73
CA SER A 572 2.82 46.35 -21.65
C SER A 572 1.88 47.16 -20.77
N LEU A 573 0.95 46.48 -20.09
CA LEU A 573 0.13 47.14 -19.05
C LEU A 573 0.99 47.67 -17.88
N ARG A 574 2.16 47.07 -17.62
CA ARG A 574 3.19 47.57 -16.68
C ARG A 574 3.63 48.97 -17.06
N GLU A 575 4.10 49.14 -18.29
CA GLU A 575 4.62 50.42 -18.78
C GLU A 575 3.51 51.49 -18.81
N LEU A 576 2.30 51.12 -19.22
CA LEU A 576 1.16 52.04 -19.19
C LEU A 576 0.80 52.48 -17.76
N ALA A 577 0.90 51.58 -16.78
CA ALA A 577 0.66 51.92 -15.38
C ALA A 577 1.65 52.99 -14.91
N HIS A 578 2.95 52.85 -15.22
CA HIS A 578 3.95 53.86 -14.90
C HIS A 578 3.66 55.20 -15.59
N ARG A 579 3.34 55.21 -16.89
CA ARG A 579 3.00 56.42 -17.65
C ARG A 579 1.75 57.13 -17.11
N ALA A 580 0.74 56.37 -16.70
CA ALA A 580 -0.48 56.90 -16.08
C ALA A 580 -0.19 57.52 -14.71
N LEU A 581 0.67 56.90 -13.89
CA LEU A 581 1.02 57.45 -12.57
C LEU A 581 1.89 58.70 -12.67
N ALA A 582 2.79 58.78 -13.66
CA ALA A 582 3.63 59.95 -13.92
C ALA A 582 2.85 61.18 -14.44
N GLY A 583 1.53 61.06 -14.64
CA GLY A 583 0.67 62.16 -15.08
C GLY A 583 0.78 62.50 -16.57
N HIS A 584 1.37 61.62 -17.38
CA HIS A 584 1.84 61.98 -18.72
C HIS A 584 0.96 61.58 -19.91
N GLN A 585 -0.21 60.96 -19.75
CA GLN A 585 -1.12 60.72 -20.91
C GLN A 585 -2.53 60.26 -20.48
N SER A 586 -3.58 61.01 -20.83
CA SER A 586 -4.99 60.60 -20.65
C SER A 586 -5.31 59.29 -21.36
N ASP A 587 -4.61 59.00 -22.46
CA ASP A 587 -4.82 57.80 -23.25
C ASP A 587 -4.28 56.55 -22.54
N ALA A 588 -3.22 56.68 -21.75
CA ALA A 588 -2.65 55.57 -20.98
C ALA A 588 -3.63 55.13 -19.88
N GLU A 589 -4.26 56.10 -19.19
CA GLU A 589 -5.33 55.85 -18.23
C GLU A 589 -6.53 55.14 -18.88
N LEU A 590 -6.98 55.60 -20.07
CA LEU A 590 -8.07 54.98 -20.81
C LEU A 590 -7.75 53.54 -21.22
N ALA A 591 -6.53 53.27 -21.66
CA ALA A 591 -6.11 51.93 -22.06
C ALA A 591 -5.97 50.95 -20.89
N LEU A 592 -5.43 51.39 -19.75
CA LEU A 592 -5.44 50.61 -18.51
C LEU A 592 -6.88 50.28 -18.08
N GLY A 593 -7.76 51.27 -18.10
CA GLY A 593 -9.13 51.12 -17.67
C GLY A 593 -9.95 50.15 -18.53
N ARG A 594 -9.70 50.08 -19.85
CA ARG A 594 -10.27 49.03 -20.74
C ARG A 594 -9.87 47.61 -20.33
N HIS A 595 -8.73 47.47 -19.66
CA HIS A 595 -8.21 46.21 -19.12
C HIS A 595 -8.43 46.11 -17.60
N GLY A 596 -9.36 46.90 -17.04
CA GLY A 596 -9.72 46.82 -15.62
C GLY A 596 -8.62 47.24 -14.66
N LEU A 597 -7.65 48.03 -15.10
CA LEU A 597 -6.55 48.53 -14.28
C LEU A 597 -6.64 50.05 -14.09
N LYS A 598 -6.13 50.55 -12.97
CA LYS A 598 -5.96 51.99 -12.74
C LYS A 598 -4.78 52.25 -11.80
N ALA A 599 -3.83 53.05 -12.25
CA ALA A 599 -2.85 53.67 -11.37
C ALA A 599 -3.55 54.77 -10.54
N TYR A 600 -3.33 54.79 -9.24
CA TYR A 600 -4.02 55.71 -8.33
C TYR A 600 -3.11 56.22 -7.24
N LEU A 601 -2.99 57.54 -7.13
CA LEU A 601 -2.36 58.23 -6.01
C LEU A 601 -3.46 58.90 -5.17
N GLY A 602 -3.51 58.58 -3.88
CA GLY A 602 -4.44 59.22 -2.95
C GLY A 602 -4.90 58.31 -1.83
N GLU A 603 -5.96 58.75 -1.15
CA GLU A 603 -6.53 58.09 0.03
C GLU A 603 -7.60 57.03 -0.36
N LEU A 604 -7.53 55.87 0.29
CA LEU A 604 -8.49 54.79 0.18
C LEU A 604 -9.14 54.51 1.53
N SER A 605 -10.46 54.72 1.61
CA SER A 605 -11.27 54.19 2.71
C SER A 605 -11.37 52.67 2.58
N VAL A 606 -11.03 51.94 3.64
CA VAL A 606 -11.08 50.47 3.70
C VAL A 606 -12.22 49.97 4.59
N HIS A 607 -12.62 48.71 4.44
CA HIS A 607 -13.72 48.15 5.23
C HIS A 607 -13.37 47.97 6.72
N ILE A 608 -12.10 47.79 7.05
CA ILE A 608 -11.59 47.58 8.41
C ILE A 608 -10.32 48.42 8.56
N GLY A 609 -10.31 49.38 9.50
CA GLY A 609 -9.18 50.27 9.76
C GLY A 609 -9.38 51.72 9.33
N ALA A 610 -8.38 52.56 9.61
CA ALA A 610 -8.34 53.95 9.17
C ALA A 610 -8.11 54.03 7.64
N PRO A 611 -8.52 55.13 6.98
CA PRO A 611 -8.16 55.38 5.59
C PRO A 611 -6.64 55.30 5.38
N VAL A 612 -6.24 54.76 4.23
CA VAL A 612 -4.83 54.57 3.87
C VAL A 612 -4.48 55.39 2.63
N THR A 613 -3.50 56.27 2.77
CA THR A 613 -3.00 57.14 1.69
C THR A 613 -1.73 56.54 1.10
N GLY A 614 -1.65 56.49 -0.23
CA GLY A 614 -0.48 55.95 -0.90
C GLY A 614 -0.61 55.90 -2.42
N ARG A 615 0.37 55.23 -3.05
CA ARG A 615 0.36 54.87 -4.47
C ARG A 615 -0.16 53.45 -4.60
N TRP A 616 -1.14 53.25 -5.47
CA TRP A 616 -1.86 52.01 -5.62
C TRP A 616 -2.01 51.63 -7.09
N LEU A 617 -1.91 50.34 -7.37
CA LEU A 617 -2.50 49.75 -8.56
C LEU A 617 -3.87 49.17 -8.20
N LEU A 618 -4.93 49.72 -8.78
CA LEU A 618 -6.28 49.20 -8.62
C LEU A 618 -6.57 48.20 -9.72
N VAL A 619 -6.99 47.00 -9.34
CA VAL A 619 -7.39 45.92 -10.26
C VAL A 619 -8.87 45.63 -10.06
N ALA A 620 -9.67 45.77 -11.12
CA ALA A 620 -11.10 45.53 -11.09
C ALA A 620 -11.41 44.06 -10.78
N ASN A 621 -12.38 43.83 -9.89
CA ASN A 621 -12.82 42.47 -9.53
C ASN A 621 -13.55 41.79 -10.69
N ASP A 622 -14.23 42.59 -11.52
CA ASP A 622 -14.82 42.17 -12.78
C ASP A 622 -14.45 43.19 -13.88
N SER A 623 -13.98 42.74 -15.04
CA SER A 623 -13.94 43.60 -16.23
C SER A 623 -13.89 42.72 -17.49
N PRO A 624 -14.55 43.10 -18.59
CA PRO A 624 -14.48 42.35 -19.83
C PRO A 624 -13.04 42.19 -20.35
N GLY A 625 -12.21 43.22 -20.15
CA GLY A 625 -10.79 43.20 -20.53
C GLY A 625 -9.98 42.17 -19.74
N LEU A 626 -10.09 42.15 -18.41
CA LEU A 626 -9.43 41.13 -17.57
C LEU A 626 -9.99 39.74 -17.83
N GLU A 627 -11.31 39.61 -18.02
CA GLU A 627 -11.93 38.31 -18.26
C GLU A 627 -11.45 37.71 -19.59
N LYS A 628 -11.30 38.53 -20.63
CA LYS A 628 -10.71 38.11 -21.90
C LYS A 628 -9.24 37.73 -21.74
N LEU A 629 -8.45 38.56 -21.06
CA LEU A 629 -7.02 38.35 -20.82
C LEU A 629 -6.76 37.04 -20.07
N LEU A 630 -7.56 36.76 -19.04
CA LEU A 630 -7.39 35.62 -18.15
C LEU A 630 -8.18 34.37 -18.58
N SER A 631 -8.96 34.42 -19.66
CA SER A 631 -9.91 33.38 -20.08
C SER A 631 -9.30 31.98 -20.24
N SER A 632 -8.05 31.88 -20.67
CA SER A 632 -7.30 30.63 -20.86
C SER A 632 -6.43 30.23 -19.66
N THR A 633 -6.58 30.93 -18.53
CA THR A 633 -5.73 30.77 -17.35
C THR A 633 -6.53 30.23 -16.17
N ARG A 634 -5.83 29.78 -15.12
CA ARG A 634 -6.45 29.35 -13.86
C ARG A 634 -7.16 30.48 -13.09
N TRP A 635 -6.93 31.74 -13.45
CA TRP A 635 -7.51 32.93 -12.81
C TRP A 635 -8.77 33.46 -13.50
N ALA A 636 -9.28 32.76 -14.52
CA ALA A 636 -10.54 33.06 -15.18
C ALA A 636 -11.73 33.11 -14.21
N LYS A 637 -12.85 33.73 -14.63
CA LYS A 637 -14.12 33.76 -13.88
C LYS A 637 -14.00 34.31 -12.46
N GLY A 638 -13.14 35.31 -12.27
CA GLY A 638 -12.96 35.99 -10.97
C GLY A 638 -11.95 35.32 -10.03
N GLY A 639 -11.22 34.30 -10.48
CA GLY A 639 -10.16 33.65 -9.70
C GLY A 639 -9.01 34.60 -9.35
N HIS A 640 -8.67 35.55 -10.21
CA HIS A 640 -7.61 36.55 -9.95
C HIS A 640 -7.83 37.33 -8.66
N ARG A 641 -9.07 37.71 -8.37
CA ARG A 641 -9.43 38.50 -7.20
C ARG A 641 -8.95 37.84 -5.90
N LEU A 642 -9.21 36.54 -5.73
CA LEU A 642 -8.90 35.81 -4.50
C LEU A 642 -7.40 35.86 -4.19
N HIS A 643 -6.56 35.76 -5.21
CA HIS A 643 -5.11 35.68 -5.06
C HIS A 643 -4.46 37.07 -4.99
N LEU A 644 -4.99 38.07 -5.70
CA LEU A 644 -4.51 39.45 -5.58
C LEU A 644 -4.79 40.04 -4.19
N GLU A 645 -5.88 39.63 -3.54
CA GLU A 645 -6.21 40.00 -2.15
C GLU A 645 -5.21 39.45 -1.12
N GLN A 646 -4.41 38.43 -1.49
CA GLN A 646 -3.39 37.81 -0.63
C GLN A 646 -2.01 38.46 -0.78
N LEU A 647 -1.87 39.46 -1.65
CA LEU A 647 -0.62 40.19 -1.78
C LEU A 647 -0.35 41.03 -0.51
N PRO A 648 0.91 41.16 -0.07
CA PRO A 648 1.26 41.99 1.08
C PRO A 648 0.68 43.41 0.93
N GLY A 649 -0.03 43.89 1.96
CA GLY A 649 -0.61 45.23 1.96
C GLY A 649 -1.77 45.46 0.98
N ALA A 650 -2.26 44.43 0.26
CA ALA A 650 -3.43 44.57 -0.58
C ALA A 650 -4.69 44.85 0.26
N VAL A 651 -5.49 45.82 -0.18
CA VAL A 651 -6.69 46.26 0.54
C VAL A 651 -7.93 46.25 -0.35
N LYS A 652 -9.10 46.20 0.29
CA LYS A 652 -10.43 46.28 -0.34
C LYS A 652 -11.04 47.66 -0.10
N PRO A 653 -11.02 48.56 -1.10
CA PRO A 653 -11.70 49.84 -0.99
C PRO A 653 -13.18 49.66 -0.62
N ARG A 654 -13.66 50.49 0.33
CA ARG A 654 -15.04 50.51 0.80
C ARG A 654 -16.01 50.88 -0.31
N ASP A 655 -15.60 51.75 -1.22
CA ASP A 655 -16.42 52.26 -2.31
C ASP A 655 -15.96 51.74 -3.66
N ALA A 656 -16.91 51.55 -4.58
CA ALA A 656 -16.59 51.26 -5.97
C ALA A 656 -15.83 52.43 -6.61
N ARG A 657 -14.72 52.13 -7.27
CA ARG A 657 -13.82 53.12 -7.89
C ARG A 657 -14.15 53.24 -9.37
N ARG A 658 -14.05 54.47 -9.90
CA ARG A 658 -14.22 54.74 -11.33
C ARG A 658 -12.93 54.39 -12.07
N PHE A 659 -13.03 53.47 -13.01
CA PHE A 659 -11.98 53.15 -13.98
C PHE A 659 -12.17 54.03 -15.23
N PRO A 660 -11.10 54.59 -15.80
CA PRO A 660 -11.19 55.28 -17.08
C PRO A 660 -11.74 54.34 -18.17
N ALA A 661 -12.49 54.85 -19.15
CA ALA A 661 -13.12 54.03 -20.20
C ALA A 661 -14.07 52.88 -19.73
N ASP A 662 -14.41 52.81 -18.44
CA ASP A 662 -15.30 51.79 -17.87
C ASP A 662 -16.17 52.39 -16.73
N LYS A 663 -17.10 51.61 -16.18
CA LYS A 663 -18.00 52.02 -15.09
C LYS A 663 -17.32 51.97 -13.71
N ARG A 664 -18.04 52.40 -12.66
CA ARG A 664 -17.59 52.20 -11.28
C ARG A 664 -17.63 50.70 -10.94
N ARG A 665 -16.52 50.17 -10.41
CA ARG A 665 -16.39 48.75 -10.09
C ARG A 665 -15.76 48.55 -8.72
N ARG A 666 -16.06 47.40 -8.13
CA ARG A 666 -15.30 46.90 -6.98
C ARG A 666 -13.92 46.48 -7.46
N CYS A 667 -12.90 46.74 -6.65
CA CYS A 667 -11.51 46.43 -7.00
C CYS A 667 -10.74 45.93 -5.80
N THR A 668 -9.59 45.34 -6.10
CA THR A 668 -8.50 45.08 -5.14
C THR A 668 -7.44 46.14 -5.37
N ALA A 669 -7.01 46.82 -4.31
CA ALA A 669 -5.97 47.83 -4.37
C ALA A 669 -4.66 47.23 -3.87
N ILE A 670 -3.64 47.22 -4.72
CA ILE A 670 -2.32 46.65 -4.44
C ILE A 670 -1.34 47.82 -4.24
N PRO A 671 -0.54 47.85 -3.16
CA PRO A 671 0.50 48.85 -2.98
C PRO A 671 1.44 48.90 -4.19
N TRP A 672 1.88 50.11 -4.58
CA TRP A 672 2.67 50.29 -5.79
C TRP A 672 4.03 49.59 -5.73
N ASP A 673 4.71 49.66 -4.59
CA ASP A 673 5.96 48.95 -4.28
C ASP A 673 5.82 47.42 -4.37
N VAL A 674 4.64 46.89 -4.05
CA VAL A 674 4.34 45.46 -4.18
C VAL A 674 4.03 45.08 -5.64
N ALA A 675 3.41 45.97 -6.41
CA ALA A 675 3.12 45.74 -7.83
C ALA A 675 4.34 45.95 -8.74
N PHE A 676 5.28 46.80 -8.33
CA PHE A 676 6.46 47.22 -9.08
C PHE A 676 7.70 47.30 -8.17
N PRO A 677 8.23 46.14 -7.71
CA PRO A 677 9.34 46.09 -6.75
C PRO A 677 10.67 46.66 -7.29
N ASP A 678 10.86 46.67 -8.60
CA ASP A 678 12.10 47.14 -9.25
C ASP A 678 12.18 48.68 -9.41
N ALA A 679 11.19 49.44 -8.94
CA ALA A 679 11.13 50.89 -9.09
C ALA A 679 11.78 51.69 -7.93
N GLY A 680 12.53 51.03 -7.04
CA GLY A 680 13.18 51.64 -5.88
C GLY A 680 14.60 52.11 -6.16
N GLY A 681 14.74 53.30 -6.74
CA GLY A 681 16.04 53.97 -6.94
C GLY A 681 15.94 55.25 -7.76
N GLY A 682 15.05 56.17 -7.39
CA GLY A 682 14.90 57.46 -8.06
C GLY A 682 13.96 58.38 -7.28
N ASP A 683 14.58 59.23 -6.47
CA ASP A 683 14.11 60.48 -5.85
C ASP A 683 12.97 60.43 -4.81
N ASP A 684 13.41 60.61 -3.55
CA ASP A 684 12.84 61.60 -2.63
C ASP A 684 12.84 63.01 -3.24
#